data_AF-A0A017TGJ0-F1
#
_entry.id   AF-A0A017TGJ0-F1
#
_cell.length_a   1.000
_cell.length_b   1.000
_cell.length_c   1.000
_cell.angle_alpha   90.00
_cell.angle_beta   90.00
_cell.angle_gamma   90.00
#
_symmetry.space_group_name_H-M   'P 1'
#
loop_
_entity.id
_entity.type
_entity.pdbx_description
1 polymer ?
#
loop_
_entity_poly.entity_id
_entity_poly.type
_entity_poly.pdbx_seq_one_letter_code
_entity_poly.pdbx_strand_id
1 'polypeptide(L)'
;MRRSPWLSLALVSSLAALVGCGPDARPAASPQQGQGAGDPAGAAIAGPRSAVAATLAACPDTPAPAGDPRASGIEALLGGEPGAAERIFAEVARTRPGDAAAEAFLAASKASLAAAGARAAAKAEAVPVVHLGRLPLTPVAGSGSVKGAKVRLTKASEQRNSITDEEAWLSGQGLTMRTNRDTARAHAHVGRTLRGERAFVVFEGPDHDVTLYGRPPNLLVVTAPGKAPRVFDASAATTSLGSQWFDIDFAQLVGRVLVVQLAYNGYSSNSNGKNGYVAAFDAESGKLLWSSAPLTGNLGNFHIAGGSVIAGYGFTDEPDFLYVLDLATGAVDQKIPLKSGPRAILAKGDRIHVRTYDTDYVFRPEGALPPSPAAELTAAVETRPGAPVGPEARCWARAAVAALDRRDGRALAEAVQGLAQQGVEQATVASLDQARAGLDARQGGRGSIDLGTAAPIVLAAPPWGYAAPAPSALPPGKPPKLVKLGAAQADPVRSTGGAGDPARRDWFLASVDRGNLPSGAPTDVPSTYGEESLHALIHSGDRRLLVYGGRYLAITRGSRAERVFDFEAYRHAPETNPEMAEFSVEDVTYAQLEGGTLYVCNGGGTYAREVKGKKGFVSALDASTGRLLWRSEPLVCNATFVMAGDYLVTGYGFTAEPDHVFLLRRADGKVMQKVAIESGPSLICWENGRILVEAYSNRYLFDLKP
;
A
#
# COMPACT_ATOMS: atom_id res chain seq x y z
N MET A 1 -30.47 -2.46 -39.33
CA MET A 1 -31.03 -3.82 -39.40
C MET A 1 -30.02 -4.80 -38.80
N ARG A 2 -30.43 -5.50 -37.72
CA ARG A 2 -30.04 -6.85 -37.23
C ARG A 2 -28.56 -7.28 -37.35
N ARG A 3 -27.83 -7.73 -36.33
CA ARG A 3 -28.14 -8.33 -35.01
C ARG A 3 -26.82 -8.43 -34.19
N SER A 4 -26.88 -8.16 -32.89
CA SER A 4 -26.00 -8.77 -31.85
C SER A 4 -26.48 -10.23 -31.59
N PRO A 5 -25.80 -11.16 -30.86
CA PRO A 5 -25.28 -10.95 -29.48
C PRO A 5 -24.06 -11.79 -28.96
N TRP A 6 -23.36 -11.20 -27.98
CA TRP A 6 -22.90 -11.74 -26.66
C TRP A 6 -21.84 -12.87 -26.54
N LEU A 7 -20.90 -12.65 -25.60
CA LEU A 7 -20.37 -13.70 -24.72
C LEU A 7 -20.05 -13.14 -23.32
N SER A 8 -20.79 -13.65 -22.34
CA SER A 8 -20.67 -13.42 -20.91
C SER A 8 -19.49 -14.22 -20.34
N LEU A 9 -18.73 -13.62 -19.41
CA LEU A 9 -17.86 -14.38 -18.52
C LEU A 9 -18.72 -15.08 -17.46
N ALA A 10 -18.77 -16.42 -17.51
CA ALA A 10 -19.30 -17.25 -16.44
C ALA A 10 -18.16 -17.63 -15.49
N LEU A 11 -18.32 -17.29 -14.21
CA LEU A 11 -17.65 -17.99 -13.11
C LEU A 11 -18.13 -19.45 -13.12
N VAL A 12 -17.20 -20.40 -13.09
CA VAL A 12 -17.49 -21.79 -12.70
C VAL A 12 -16.67 -22.10 -11.46
N SER A 13 -17.38 -22.12 -10.33
CA SER A 13 -17.00 -22.85 -9.13
C SER A 13 -17.16 -24.35 -9.42
N SER A 14 -16.25 -25.19 -8.93
CA SER A 14 -16.49 -26.63 -8.85
C SER A 14 -15.86 -27.19 -7.57
N LEU A 15 -16.74 -27.73 -6.73
CA LEU A 15 -16.44 -28.49 -5.52
C LEU A 15 -16.84 -29.95 -5.76
N ALA A 16 -16.00 -30.87 -5.28
CA ALA A 16 -16.25 -32.27 -4.88
C ALA A 16 -16.59 -33.36 -5.93
N ALA A 17 -15.82 -34.47 -5.91
CA ALA A 17 -16.26 -35.75 -5.32
C ALA A 17 -15.13 -36.80 -5.26
N LEU A 18 -15.23 -37.63 -4.22
CA LEU A 18 -14.40 -38.78 -3.82
C LEU A 18 -14.55 -40.01 -4.74
N VAL A 19 -13.43 -40.71 -5.01
CA VAL A 19 -13.20 -42.18 -5.01
C VAL A 19 -11.65 -42.30 -5.08
N GLY A 20 -10.86 -42.98 -4.24
CA GLY A 20 -11.07 -44.17 -3.41
C GLY A 20 -10.23 -45.32 -3.98
N CYS A 21 -8.95 -45.44 -3.57
CA CYS A 21 -8.18 -46.70 -3.45
C CYS A 21 -6.77 -46.41 -2.87
N GLY A 22 -6.48 -46.96 -1.69
CA GLY A 22 -5.12 -47.07 -1.13
C GLY A 22 -4.30 -48.19 -1.82
N PRO A 23 -3.11 -48.59 -1.32
CA PRO A 23 -2.84 -48.78 0.12
C PRO A 23 -1.42 -48.39 0.61
N ASP A 24 -1.26 -48.54 1.93
CA ASP A 24 -0.02 -48.89 2.65
C ASP A 24 1.18 -47.93 2.70
N ALA A 25 1.29 -47.21 3.83
CA ALA A 25 2.53 -47.17 4.60
C ALA A 25 2.25 -46.82 6.07
N ARG A 26 2.39 -47.83 6.94
CA ARG A 26 2.45 -47.70 8.41
C ARG A 26 3.66 -46.86 8.82
N PRO A 27 3.59 -45.99 9.85
CA PRO A 27 4.76 -45.57 10.58
C PRO A 27 5.16 -46.64 11.59
N ALA A 28 6.44 -47.03 11.57
CA ALA A 28 7.02 -47.93 12.54
C ALA A 28 7.06 -47.26 13.92
N ALA A 29 6.60 -48.02 14.92
CA ALA A 29 6.72 -47.71 16.33
C ALA A 29 8.02 -48.32 16.91
N SER A 30 8.48 -47.67 17.98
CA SER A 30 9.24 -48.22 19.13
C SER A 30 10.78 -48.22 19.05
N PRO A 31 11.50 -48.22 20.21
CA PRO A 31 11.00 -48.45 21.58
C PRO A 31 11.44 -47.46 22.68
N GLN A 32 10.60 -47.39 23.70
CA GLN A 32 10.99 -47.14 25.09
C GLN A 32 11.97 -48.21 25.59
N GLN A 33 12.99 -47.79 26.32
CA GLN A 33 13.64 -48.46 27.47
C GLN A 33 14.56 -47.38 28.09
N GLY A 34 14.65 -47.15 29.39
CA GLY A 34 14.08 -47.82 30.55
C GLY A 34 14.34 -46.97 31.80
N GLN A 35 13.63 -47.34 32.85
CA GLN A 35 13.61 -46.79 34.20
C GLN A 35 14.99 -46.70 34.86
N GLY A 36 15.12 -45.71 35.76
CA GLY A 36 16.17 -45.64 36.78
C GLY A 36 15.74 -44.68 37.88
N ALA A 37 14.95 -45.17 38.82
CA ALA A 37 14.57 -44.48 40.05
C ALA A 37 15.78 -44.41 41.01
N GLY A 38 15.91 -43.28 41.71
CA GLY A 38 16.90 -43.10 42.76
C GLY A 38 16.77 -41.73 43.40
N ASP A 39 15.82 -41.59 44.34
CA ASP A 39 15.88 -40.54 45.36
C ASP A 39 17.18 -40.68 46.16
N PRO A 40 17.72 -39.57 46.68
CA PRO A 40 17.61 -39.44 48.13
C PRO A 40 17.19 -38.04 48.60
N ALA A 41 16.51 -38.09 49.73
CA ALA A 41 16.06 -36.98 50.54
C ALA A 41 17.18 -36.02 50.99
N GLY A 42 16.79 -34.75 51.16
CA GLY A 42 17.06 -34.00 52.38
C GLY A 42 18.40 -33.26 52.48
N ALA A 43 18.41 -31.98 52.09
CA ALA A 43 19.13 -30.95 52.83
C ALA A 43 18.53 -29.57 52.50
N ALA A 44 17.72 -29.05 53.42
CA ALA A 44 17.33 -27.65 53.43
C ALA A 44 18.56 -26.78 53.71
N ILE A 45 18.96 -25.96 52.74
CA ILE A 45 19.84 -24.81 52.98
C ILE A 45 19.06 -23.57 52.61
N ALA A 46 18.53 -22.90 53.64
CA ALA A 46 18.02 -21.54 53.55
C ALA A 46 19.20 -20.60 53.26
N GLY A 47 19.47 -20.35 51.98
CA GLY A 47 20.33 -19.25 51.55
C GLY A 47 19.53 -17.94 51.54
N PRO A 48 20.10 -16.81 52.00
CA PRO A 48 19.38 -15.54 51.99
C PRO A 48 19.09 -15.14 50.54
N ARG A 49 17.80 -14.98 50.22
CA ARG A 49 17.36 -14.24 49.04
C ARG A 49 17.79 -12.78 49.21
N SER A 50 19.03 -12.48 48.86
CA SER A 50 19.45 -11.12 48.55
C SER A 50 18.81 -10.78 47.21
N ALA A 51 17.61 -10.19 47.26
CA ALA A 51 17.10 -9.41 46.15
C ALA A 51 18.01 -8.18 46.04
N VAL A 52 19.09 -8.32 45.26
CA VAL A 52 19.81 -7.18 44.74
C VAL A 52 18.83 -6.50 43.79
N ALA A 53 18.11 -5.49 44.29
CA ALA A 53 17.46 -4.52 43.44
C ALA A 53 18.57 -3.92 42.58
N ALA A 54 18.65 -4.32 41.32
CA ALA A 54 19.56 -3.72 40.36
C ALA A 54 19.25 -2.22 40.34
N THR A 55 20.17 -1.42 40.87
CA THR A 55 20.08 0.03 40.85
C THR A 55 19.96 0.46 39.40
N LEU A 56 18.89 1.19 39.07
CA LEU A 56 18.68 1.76 37.74
C LEU A 56 19.93 2.53 37.31
N ALA A 57 20.49 2.17 36.15
CA ALA A 57 21.40 3.08 35.47
C ALA A 57 20.60 4.34 35.12
N ALA A 58 21.10 5.51 35.51
CA ALA A 58 20.49 6.76 35.06
C ALA A 58 20.60 6.84 33.52
N CYS A 59 19.57 7.37 32.87
CA CYS A 59 19.63 7.55 31.43
C CYS A 59 20.88 8.39 31.05
N PRO A 60 21.68 7.94 30.06
CA PRO A 60 22.80 8.73 29.58
C PRO A 60 22.23 9.98 28.92
N ASP A 61 22.36 11.14 29.57
CA ASP A 61 21.79 12.40 29.11
C ASP A 61 22.28 12.74 27.69
N THR A 62 21.49 12.33 26.71
CA THR A 62 21.84 12.40 25.29
C THR A 62 20.96 13.47 24.66
N PRO A 63 21.48 14.67 24.40
CA PRO A 63 20.71 15.72 23.73
C PRO A 63 20.44 15.32 22.28
N ALA A 64 19.20 15.51 21.82
CA ALA A 64 18.89 15.39 20.40
C ALA A 64 19.46 16.61 19.66
N PRO A 65 20.02 16.44 18.44
CA PRO A 65 20.36 17.56 17.60
C PRO A 65 19.14 18.46 17.37
N ALA A 66 19.32 19.78 17.51
CA ALA A 66 18.24 20.73 17.26
C ALA A 66 17.74 20.58 15.81
N GLY A 67 16.42 20.44 15.63
CA GLY A 67 15.80 20.28 14.32
C GLY A 67 15.81 18.85 13.75
N ASP A 68 16.20 17.83 14.53
CA ASP A 68 16.07 16.44 14.09
C ASP A 68 14.58 16.02 14.04
N PRO A 69 14.00 15.72 12.85
CA PRO A 69 12.60 15.33 12.70
C PRO A 69 12.23 14.06 13.49
N ARG A 70 13.22 13.22 13.82
CA ARG A 70 13.03 12.02 14.66
C ARG A 70 12.52 12.37 16.06
N ALA A 71 12.86 13.55 16.60
CA ALA A 71 12.41 13.99 17.91
C ALA A 71 10.88 14.15 17.98
N SER A 72 10.27 14.76 16.96
CA SER A 72 8.81 14.88 16.89
C SER A 72 8.11 13.52 16.78
N GLY A 73 8.74 12.57 16.08
CA GLY A 73 8.25 11.19 16.00
C GLY A 73 8.29 10.47 17.35
N ILE A 74 9.36 10.66 18.12
CA ILE A 74 9.46 10.14 19.50
C ILE A 74 8.37 10.74 20.39
N GLU A 75 8.17 12.05 20.34
CA GLU A 75 7.13 12.70 21.15
C GLU A 75 5.72 12.20 20.78
N ALA A 76 5.42 12.00 19.49
CA ALA A 76 4.17 11.40 19.06
C ALA A 76 4.01 9.97 19.58
N LEU A 77 5.05 9.13 19.46
CA LEU A 77 5.00 7.72 19.87
C LEU A 77 4.80 7.59 21.39
N LEU A 78 5.58 8.34 22.17
CA LEU A 78 5.49 8.33 23.64
C LEU A 78 4.24 9.08 24.15
N GLY A 79 3.69 9.99 23.36
CA GLY A 79 2.45 10.72 23.64
C GLY A 79 1.18 9.91 23.38
N GLY A 80 1.29 8.67 22.89
CA GLY A 80 0.12 7.83 22.59
C GLY A 80 -0.48 8.03 21.20
N GLU A 81 0.27 8.67 20.29
CA GLU A 81 -0.13 8.95 18.90
C GLU A 81 0.71 8.11 17.90
N PRO A 82 0.65 6.77 17.94
CA PRO A 82 1.52 5.91 17.12
C PRO A 82 1.30 6.08 15.62
N GLY A 83 0.09 6.47 15.18
CA GLY A 83 -0.17 6.78 13.76
C GLY A 83 0.50 8.08 13.29
N ALA A 84 0.62 9.08 14.16
CA ALA A 84 1.39 10.29 13.85
C ALA A 84 2.90 9.99 13.82
N ALA A 85 3.38 9.20 14.78
CA ALA A 85 4.77 8.74 14.81
C ALA A 85 5.13 7.94 13.54
N GLU A 86 4.27 7.00 13.13
CA GLU A 86 4.45 6.23 11.90
C GLU A 86 4.64 7.15 10.69
N ARG A 87 3.77 8.14 10.49
CA ARG A 87 3.90 9.09 9.37
C ARG A 87 5.21 9.87 9.42
N ILE A 88 5.61 10.34 10.59
CA ILE A 88 6.86 11.11 10.75
C ILE A 88 8.07 10.22 10.44
N PHE A 89 8.16 9.02 11.02
CA PHE A 89 9.30 8.13 10.78
C PHE A 89 9.32 7.58 9.36
N ALA A 90 8.16 7.36 8.72
CA ALA A 90 8.09 6.99 7.31
C ALA A 90 8.63 8.10 6.40
N GLU A 91 8.33 9.37 6.71
CA GLU A 91 8.90 10.52 6.00
C GLU A 91 10.42 10.59 6.17
N VAL A 92 10.91 10.39 7.40
CA VAL A 92 12.36 10.37 7.65
C VAL A 92 13.03 9.22 6.91
N ALA A 93 12.47 8.01 6.95
CA ALA A 93 13.00 6.84 6.25
C ALA A 93 13.01 7.04 4.72
N ARG A 94 12.01 7.71 4.16
CA ARG A 94 11.94 8.04 2.72
C ARG A 94 12.97 9.09 2.30
N THR A 95 13.17 10.11 3.13
CA THR A 95 14.11 11.22 2.84
C THR A 95 15.56 10.90 3.23
N ARG A 96 15.75 9.96 4.16
CA ARG A 96 17.05 9.46 4.64
C ARG A 96 17.05 7.92 4.63
N PRO A 97 17.02 7.29 3.44
CA PRO A 97 17.01 5.82 3.36
C PRO A 97 18.27 5.24 4.01
N GLY A 98 18.09 4.22 4.85
CA GLY A 98 19.16 3.64 5.66
C GLY A 98 19.37 4.31 7.04
N ASP A 99 18.57 5.30 7.43
CA ASP A 99 18.49 5.81 8.81
C ASP A 99 17.93 4.71 9.73
N ALA A 100 18.82 3.95 10.35
CA ALA A 100 18.48 2.80 11.18
C ALA A 100 17.57 3.17 12.36
N ALA A 101 17.70 4.40 12.89
CA ALA A 101 16.83 4.87 13.95
C ALA A 101 15.41 5.13 13.42
N ALA A 102 15.28 5.83 12.28
CA ALA A 102 13.98 6.07 11.67
C ALA A 102 13.27 4.76 11.31
N GLU A 103 13.97 3.79 10.72
CA GLU A 103 13.40 2.48 10.36
C GLU A 103 12.95 1.67 11.59
N ALA A 104 13.77 1.63 12.65
CA ALA A 104 13.43 0.93 13.88
C ALA A 104 12.22 1.57 14.60
N PHE A 105 12.19 2.90 14.69
CA PHE A 105 11.07 3.61 15.30
C PHE A 105 9.82 3.61 14.44
N LEU A 106 9.95 3.52 13.11
CA LEU A 106 8.82 3.27 12.22
C LEU A 106 8.20 1.90 12.49
N ALA A 107 9.02 0.84 12.58
CA ALA A 107 8.57 -0.49 12.94
C ALA A 107 7.93 -0.53 14.34
N ALA A 108 8.51 0.20 15.31
CA ALA A 108 7.96 0.32 16.65
C ALA A 108 6.62 1.07 16.67
N SER A 109 6.48 2.11 15.85
CA SER A 109 5.22 2.86 15.69
C SER A 109 4.13 1.99 15.06
N LYS A 110 4.46 1.24 13.99
CA LYS A 110 3.55 0.26 13.36
C LYS A 110 3.12 -0.83 14.34
N ALA A 111 4.03 -1.34 15.16
CA ALA A 111 3.74 -2.34 16.19
C ALA A 111 2.83 -1.79 17.30
N SER A 112 3.10 -0.56 17.77
CA SER A 112 2.25 0.13 18.75
C SER A 112 0.85 0.38 18.21
N LEU A 113 0.74 0.84 16.95
CA LEU A 113 -0.55 1.04 16.28
C LEU A 113 -1.33 -0.28 16.13
N ALA A 114 -0.65 -1.36 15.76
CA ALA A 114 -1.27 -2.68 15.67
C ALA A 114 -1.76 -3.18 17.04
N ALA A 115 -0.99 -2.98 18.12
CA ALA A 115 -1.40 -3.34 19.47
C ALA A 115 -2.61 -2.51 19.95
N ALA A 116 -2.63 -1.21 19.66
CA ALA A 116 -3.78 -0.35 19.95
C ALA A 116 -5.03 -0.80 19.19
N GLY A 117 -4.89 -1.08 17.89
CA GLY A 117 -5.98 -1.62 17.07
C GLY A 117 -6.48 -2.99 17.56
N ALA A 118 -5.60 -3.87 18.03
CA ALA A 118 -6.01 -5.16 18.62
C ALA A 118 -6.83 -4.97 19.90
N ARG A 119 -6.46 -4.00 20.75
CA ARG A 119 -7.27 -3.63 21.92
C ARG A 119 -8.61 -3.04 21.54
N ALA A 120 -8.65 -2.18 20.52
CA ALA A 120 -9.88 -1.60 20.00
C ALA A 120 -10.84 -2.68 19.47
N ALA A 121 -10.31 -3.64 18.71
CA ALA A 121 -11.06 -4.81 18.25
C ALA A 121 -11.63 -5.62 19.42
N ALA A 122 -10.81 -5.97 20.42
CA ALA A 122 -11.27 -6.71 21.60
C ALA A 122 -12.38 -5.96 22.37
N LYS A 123 -12.27 -4.62 22.49
CA LYS A 123 -13.34 -3.80 23.08
C LYS A 123 -14.63 -3.89 22.26
N ALA A 124 -14.54 -3.83 20.93
CA ALA A 124 -15.71 -3.93 20.06
C ALA A 124 -16.34 -5.33 20.09
N GLU A 125 -15.55 -6.40 20.18
CA GLU A 125 -16.06 -7.77 20.29
C GLU A 125 -16.89 -8.01 21.56
N ALA A 126 -16.59 -7.29 22.63
CA ALA A 126 -17.29 -7.39 23.91
C ALA A 126 -18.63 -6.63 23.96
N VAL A 127 -18.94 -5.80 22.96
CA VAL A 127 -20.18 -5.00 22.93
C VAL A 127 -21.30 -5.75 22.19
N PRO A 128 -22.57 -5.67 22.65
CA PRO A 128 -23.71 -6.22 21.93
C PRO A 128 -23.83 -5.67 20.51
N VAL A 129 -24.26 -6.54 19.59
CA VAL A 129 -24.48 -6.16 18.19
C VAL A 129 -25.90 -5.67 18.01
N VAL A 130 -26.04 -4.49 17.40
CA VAL A 130 -27.33 -3.94 16.97
C VAL A 130 -27.60 -4.36 15.54
N HIS A 131 -28.65 -5.14 15.30
CA HIS A 131 -29.00 -5.59 13.95
C HIS A 131 -29.82 -4.52 13.22
N LEU A 132 -29.29 -4.00 12.11
CA LEU A 132 -29.97 -3.01 11.30
C LEU A 132 -31.16 -3.64 10.58
N GLY A 133 -32.29 -2.93 10.57
CA GLY A 133 -33.49 -3.33 9.85
C GLY A 133 -33.26 -3.41 8.34
N ARG A 134 -34.12 -4.18 7.66
CA ARG A 134 -34.04 -4.31 6.20
C ARG A 134 -34.42 -3.01 5.51
N LEU A 135 -33.71 -2.67 4.42
CA LEU A 135 -34.07 -1.57 3.54
C LEU A 135 -35.20 -2.01 2.58
N PRO A 136 -36.40 -1.42 2.63
CA PRO A 136 -37.39 -1.59 1.59
C PRO A 136 -36.93 -0.82 0.34
N LEU A 137 -37.02 -1.44 -0.84
CA LEU A 137 -36.66 -0.78 -2.12
C LEU A 137 -37.60 0.39 -2.49
N THR A 138 -38.64 0.62 -1.67
CA THR A 138 -39.53 1.77 -1.70
C THR A 138 -39.16 2.76 -0.59
N PRO A 139 -39.20 4.07 -0.85
CA PRO A 139 -38.86 5.08 0.15
C PRO A 139 -39.76 4.97 1.38
N VAL A 140 -39.18 5.18 2.56
CA VAL A 140 -39.90 5.22 3.83
C VAL A 140 -39.75 6.60 4.42
N ALA A 141 -40.86 7.31 4.52
CA ALA A 141 -40.94 8.52 5.32
C ALA A 141 -41.08 8.13 6.79
N GLY A 142 -40.34 8.80 7.66
CA GLY A 142 -40.43 8.59 9.10
C GLY A 142 -40.05 9.82 9.91
N SER A 143 -40.02 9.68 11.23
CA SER A 143 -39.67 10.74 12.18
C SER A 143 -38.45 10.33 13.01
N GLY A 144 -37.27 10.67 12.53
CA GLY A 144 -36.04 10.67 13.31
C GLY A 144 -36.06 11.76 14.39
N SER A 145 -35.29 11.55 15.46
CA SER A 145 -35.28 12.41 16.64
C SER A 145 -34.31 13.59 16.56
N VAL A 146 -33.43 13.64 15.54
CA VAL A 146 -32.39 14.66 15.43
C VAL A 146 -32.98 15.99 14.98
N LYS A 147 -32.86 17.01 15.83
CA LYS A 147 -33.29 18.38 15.56
C LYS A 147 -32.08 19.23 15.15
N GLY A 148 -32.25 20.09 14.15
CA GLY A 148 -31.23 21.04 13.74
C GLY A 148 -31.74 22.02 12.70
N ALA A 149 -31.00 23.11 12.48
CA ALA A 149 -31.33 24.06 11.42
C ALA A 149 -31.15 23.40 10.05
N LYS A 150 -32.15 23.57 9.18
CA LYS A 150 -32.07 23.10 7.79
C LYS A 150 -31.11 23.97 6.99
N VAL A 151 -30.41 23.35 6.05
CA VAL A 151 -29.48 24.03 5.17
C VAL A 151 -30.10 24.20 3.78
N ARG A 152 -29.85 25.36 3.17
CA ARG A 152 -30.14 25.61 1.76
C ARG A 152 -28.90 26.10 1.05
N LEU A 153 -28.54 25.45 -0.04
CA LEU A 153 -27.31 25.66 -0.77
C LEU A 153 -27.55 26.52 -2.01
N THR A 154 -26.65 27.48 -2.23
CA THR A 154 -26.56 28.25 -3.48
C THR A 154 -25.19 28.03 -4.10
N LYS A 155 -25.15 27.78 -5.42
CA LYS A 155 -23.90 27.59 -6.15
C LYS A 155 -23.10 28.89 -6.16
N ALA A 156 -21.88 28.85 -5.62
CA ALA A 156 -20.96 29.98 -5.56
C ALA A 156 -19.92 29.93 -6.69
N SER A 157 -19.44 28.75 -7.06
CA SER A 157 -18.53 28.57 -8.20
C SER A 157 -18.67 27.20 -8.85
N GLU A 158 -18.18 27.12 -10.08
CA GLU A 158 -18.13 25.92 -10.92
C GLU A 158 -16.90 26.03 -11.83
N GLN A 159 -15.99 25.06 -11.75
CA GLN A 159 -14.72 25.07 -12.49
C GLN A 159 -14.43 23.66 -13.00
N ARG A 160 -13.91 23.53 -14.22
CA ARG A 160 -13.49 22.23 -14.75
C ARG A 160 -12.24 21.74 -13.99
N ASN A 161 -12.16 20.44 -13.70
CA ASN A 161 -11.02 19.81 -13.02
C ASN A 161 -10.36 18.73 -13.91
N SER A 162 -9.22 18.20 -13.45
CA SER A 162 -8.61 16.97 -14.00
C SER A 162 -9.02 15.78 -13.13
N ILE A 163 -9.34 14.63 -13.73
CA ILE A 163 -9.78 13.42 -12.99
C ILE A 163 -8.71 12.93 -11.99
N THR A 164 -7.43 13.23 -12.24
CA THR A 164 -6.29 12.75 -11.46
C THR A 164 -5.70 13.76 -10.48
N ASP A 165 -6.23 14.99 -10.42
CA ASP A 165 -5.70 16.03 -9.52
C ASP A 165 -6.32 16.03 -8.10
N GLU A 166 -6.93 14.93 -7.65
CA GLU A 166 -7.70 14.87 -6.40
C GLU A 166 -6.87 15.28 -5.17
N GLU A 167 -5.63 14.80 -5.04
CA GLU A 167 -4.76 15.16 -3.92
C GLU A 167 -4.36 16.64 -3.95
N ALA A 168 -4.04 17.18 -5.13
CA ALA A 168 -3.73 18.59 -5.31
C ALA A 168 -4.96 19.48 -5.00
N TRP A 169 -6.15 19.03 -5.41
CA TRP A 169 -7.41 19.70 -5.08
C TRP A 169 -7.67 19.69 -3.57
N LEU A 170 -7.56 18.54 -2.91
CA LEU A 170 -7.72 18.41 -1.45
C LEU A 170 -6.75 19.34 -0.72
N SER A 171 -5.46 19.27 -1.05
CA SER A 171 -4.40 20.08 -0.43
C SER A 171 -4.60 21.57 -0.67
N GLY A 172 -4.86 21.98 -1.92
CA GLY A 172 -5.08 23.38 -2.29
C GLY A 172 -6.31 24.00 -1.64
N GLN A 173 -7.33 23.19 -1.36
CA GLN A 173 -8.50 23.61 -0.59
C GLN A 173 -8.34 23.40 0.92
N GLY A 174 -7.24 22.78 1.38
CA GLY A 174 -7.02 22.30 2.75
C GLY A 174 -8.20 21.48 3.28
N LEU A 175 -8.59 20.49 2.49
CA LEU A 175 -9.62 19.49 2.76
C LEU A 175 -8.95 18.12 3.00
N THR A 176 -9.67 17.21 3.63
CA THR A 176 -9.25 15.82 3.83
C THR A 176 -10.39 14.90 3.41
N MET A 177 -10.06 13.85 2.65
CA MET A 177 -11.04 12.85 2.25
C MET A 177 -11.53 12.11 3.50
N ARG A 178 -12.85 11.93 3.61
CA ARG A 178 -13.47 11.28 4.79
C ARG A 178 -13.59 9.77 4.66
N THR A 179 -13.14 9.20 3.55
CA THR A 179 -13.23 7.77 3.27
C THR A 179 -11.82 7.23 3.05
N ASN A 180 -11.36 6.40 3.98
CA ASN A 180 -10.02 5.83 3.97
C ASN A 180 -10.08 4.31 3.74
N ARG A 181 -9.67 3.88 2.54
CA ARG A 181 -9.59 2.45 2.17
C ARG A 181 -8.25 1.81 2.53
N ASP A 182 -7.23 2.61 2.86
CA ASP A 182 -5.97 2.12 3.40
C ASP A 182 -6.09 1.98 4.92
N THR A 183 -6.66 0.85 5.34
CA THR A 183 -6.88 0.57 6.78
C THR A 183 -5.58 0.38 7.57
N ALA A 184 -4.41 0.34 6.90
CA ALA A 184 -3.14 0.42 7.59
C ALA A 184 -2.95 1.79 8.27
N ARG A 185 -3.50 2.86 7.68
CA ARG A 185 -3.45 4.25 8.17
C ARG A 185 -4.58 4.61 9.15
N ALA A 186 -5.42 3.65 9.53
CA ALA A 186 -6.51 3.89 10.45
C ALA A 186 -6.01 4.38 11.83
N HIS A 187 -6.82 5.17 12.52
CA HIS A 187 -6.49 5.66 13.86
C HIS A 187 -6.34 4.52 14.87
N ALA A 188 -5.58 4.77 15.95
CA ALA A 188 -5.27 3.77 16.97
C ALA A 188 -6.49 3.18 17.71
N HIS A 189 -7.63 3.87 17.66
CA HIS A 189 -8.88 3.41 18.25
C HIS A 189 -9.74 2.59 17.28
N VAL A 190 -9.24 2.31 16.07
CA VAL A 190 -9.89 1.47 15.04
C VAL A 190 -9.23 0.09 15.01
N GLY A 191 -10.05 -0.96 15.09
CA GLY A 191 -9.59 -2.34 14.93
C GLY A 191 -9.24 -2.66 13.47
N ARG A 192 -8.18 -3.44 13.25
CA ARG A 192 -7.83 -3.93 11.89
C ARG A 192 -8.61 -5.19 11.49
N THR A 193 -9.06 -5.95 12.49
CA THR A 193 -9.87 -7.14 12.32
C THR A 193 -10.93 -7.19 13.41
N LEU A 194 -12.08 -7.78 13.12
CA LEU A 194 -13.15 -8.01 14.08
C LEU A 194 -13.82 -9.33 13.75
N ARG A 195 -13.87 -10.28 14.70
CA ARG A 195 -14.52 -11.60 14.48
C ARG A 195 -13.99 -12.34 13.24
N GLY A 196 -12.69 -12.23 12.97
CA GLY A 196 -12.04 -12.84 11.81
C GLY A 196 -12.16 -12.05 10.50
N GLU A 197 -13.01 -11.02 10.45
CA GLU A 197 -13.17 -10.17 9.27
C GLU A 197 -12.18 -9.01 9.29
N ARG A 198 -11.63 -8.67 8.12
CA ARG A 198 -10.71 -7.52 7.97
C ARG A 198 -11.47 -6.22 7.82
N ALA A 199 -10.95 -5.15 8.41
CA ALA A 199 -11.39 -3.79 8.11
C ALA A 199 -11.16 -3.49 6.63
N PHE A 200 -12.22 -3.06 5.94
CA PHE A 200 -12.22 -2.79 4.51
C PHE A 200 -12.15 -1.28 4.20
N VAL A 201 -12.83 -0.46 5.01
CA VAL A 201 -12.83 0.99 4.86
C VAL A 201 -13.14 1.64 6.21
N VAL A 202 -12.56 2.82 6.45
CA VAL A 202 -12.85 3.70 7.59
C VAL A 202 -13.49 4.98 7.06
N PHE A 203 -14.64 5.35 7.62
CA PHE A 203 -15.32 6.60 7.37
C PHE A 203 -15.03 7.55 8.55
N GLU A 204 -14.32 8.64 8.27
CA GLU A 204 -13.89 9.61 9.28
C GLU A 204 -15.01 10.62 9.56
N GLY A 205 -15.50 10.60 10.79
CA GLY A 205 -16.45 11.54 11.37
C GLY A 205 -15.77 12.77 11.98
N PRO A 206 -16.55 13.79 12.39
CA PRO A 206 -16.00 14.93 13.11
C PRO A 206 -15.49 14.57 14.52
N ASP A 207 -16.06 13.53 15.15
CA ASP A 207 -15.80 13.14 16.53
C ASP A 207 -15.71 11.62 16.75
N HIS A 208 -15.75 10.83 15.67
CA HIS A 208 -15.69 9.36 15.68
C HIS A 208 -15.29 8.83 14.31
N ASP A 209 -14.89 7.57 14.24
CA ASP A 209 -14.70 6.81 13.01
C ASP A 209 -15.78 5.72 12.89
N VAL A 210 -16.24 5.44 11.67
CA VAL A 210 -17.09 4.29 11.35
C VAL A 210 -16.32 3.33 10.45
N THR A 211 -15.98 2.15 10.97
CA THR A 211 -15.21 1.14 10.24
C THR A 211 -16.10 0.03 9.73
N LEU A 212 -15.93 -0.34 8.47
CA LEU A 212 -16.65 -1.44 7.82
C LEU A 212 -15.78 -2.70 7.77
N TYR A 213 -16.32 -3.83 8.23
CA TYR A 213 -15.64 -5.13 8.24
C TYR A 213 -16.37 -6.17 7.38
N GLY A 214 -15.57 -6.99 6.69
CA GLY A 214 -16.01 -8.15 5.90
C GLY A 214 -16.51 -7.83 4.49
N ARG A 215 -16.62 -8.88 3.67
CA ARG A 215 -17.23 -8.83 2.33
C ARG A 215 -18.11 -10.07 2.08
N PRO A 216 -19.40 -9.91 1.70
CA PRO A 216 -20.12 -8.64 1.62
C PRO A 216 -20.19 -7.94 2.99
N PRO A 217 -20.21 -6.60 3.02
CA PRO A 217 -20.02 -5.85 4.25
C PRO A 217 -21.17 -6.09 5.22
N ASN A 218 -20.84 -6.67 6.37
CA ASN A 218 -21.83 -7.09 7.35
C ASN A 218 -21.70 -6.35 8.68
N LEU A 219 -20.55 -5.77 9.00
CA LEU A 219 -20.33 -5.13 10.30
C LEU A 219 -19.86 -3.69 10.15
N LEU A 220 -20.58 -2.76 10.79
CA LEU A 220 -20.15 -1.39 11.01
C LEU A 220 -19.77 -1.22 12.48
N VAL A 221 -18.60 -0.66 12.76
CA VAL A 221 -18.18 -0.32 14.12
C VAL A 221 -17.96 1.18 14.21
N VAL A 222 -18.67 1.81 15.13
CA VAL A 222 -18.45 3.22 15.47
C VAL A 222 -17.51 3.28 16.67
N THR A 223 -16.38 3.94 16.50
CA THR A 223 -15.33 4.06 17.53
C THR A 223 -14.91 5.52 17.69
N ALA A 224 -14.54 5.92 18.90
CA ALA A 224 -13.94 7.22 19.17
C ALA A 224 -12.98 7.13 20.36
N PRO A 225 -11.95 8.00 20.45
CA PRO A 225 -11.04 8.02 21.60
C PRO A 225 -11.78 8.17 22.93
N GLY A 226 -11.48 7.31 23.91
CA GLY A 226 -12.09 7.33 25.24
C GLY A 226 -13.59 6.99 25.29
N LYS A 227 -14.19 6.51 24.19
CA LYS A 227 -15.60 6.14 24.10
C LYS A 227 -15.78 4.63 23.96
N ALA A 228 -16.90 4.12 24.46
CA ALA A 228 -17.28 2.73 24.21
C ALA A 228 -17.70 2.58 22.73
N PRO A 229 -17.22 1.54 22.03
CA PRO A 229 -17.61 1.32 20.65
C PRO A 229 -19.08 0.91 20.53
N ARG A 230 -19.68 1.12 19.36
CA ARG A 230 -20.97 0.51 18.98
C ARG A 230 -20.77 -0.38 17.76
N VAL A 231 -21.37 -1.57 17.78
CA VAL A 231 -21.26 -2.54 16.68
C VAL A 231 -22.64 -2.77 16.07
N PHE A 232 -22.71 -2.65 14.75
CA PHE A 232 -23.93 -2.85 13.98
C PHE A 232 -23.75 -3.99 12.98
N ASP A 233 -24.74 -4.86 12.90
CA ASP A 233 -24.86 -5.84 11.81
C ASP A 233 -25.76 -5.26 10.72
N ALA A 234 -25.17 -5.00 9.56
CA ALA A 234 -25.81 -4.40 8.40
C ALA A 234 -26.30 -5.43 7.37
N SER A 235 -26.15 -6.74 7.60
CA SER A 235 -26.47 -7.78 6.59
C SER A 235 -27.90 -7.70 6.07
N ALA A 236 -28.87 -7.40 6.94
CA ALA A 236 -30.26 -7.26 6.53
C ALA A 236 -30.52 -5.95 5.77
N ALA A 237 -29.77 -4.87 6.04
CA ALA A 237 -29.87 -3.61 5.33
C ALA A 237 -29.23 -3.69 3.93
N THR A 238 -28.13 -4.42 3.79
CA THR A 238 -27.41 -4.62 2.52
C THR A 238 -28.05 -5.70 1.63
N THR A 239 -28.88 -6.58 2.21
CA THR A 239 -29.64 -7.60 1.47
C THR A 239 -31.13 -7.21 1.39
N SER A 240 -31.53 -6.63 0.26
CA SER A 240 -32.91 -6.14 0.06
C SER A 240 -33.88 -7.23 -0.41
N LEU A 241 -35.19 -6.92 -0.39
CA LEU A 241 -36.24 -7.78 -0.97
C LEU A 241 -36.07 -7.88 -2.49
N GLY A 242 -35.48 -8.99 -2.97
CA GLY A 242 -35.29 -9.24 -4.40
C GLY A 242 -33.90 -9.71 -4.82
N SER A 243 -33.07 -10.23 -3.90
CA SER A 243 -31.69 -10.72 -4.15
C SER A 243 -30.65 -9.66 -4.54
N GLN A 244 -30.97 -8.38 -4.41
CA GLN A 244 -30.05 -7.28 -4.68
C GLN A 244 -29.20 -6.95 -3.45
N TRP A 245 -27.89 -6.92 -3.67
CA TRP A 245 -26.85 -6.60 -2.70
C TRP A 245 -26.41 -5.14 -2.84
N PHE A 246 -26.32 -4.45 -1.71
CA PHE A 246 -25.76 -3.11 -1.61
C PHE A 246 -24.42 -3.14 -0.88
N ASP A 247 -23.45 -2.40 -1.40
CA ASP A 247 -22.29 -1.93 -0.67
C ASP A 247 -22.67 -0.74 0.20
N ILE A 248 -21.90 -0.55 1.28
CA ILE A 248 -21.97 0.66 2.11
C ILE A 248 -20.84 1.58 1.67
N ASP A 249 -21.20 2.70 1.07
CA ASP A 249 -20.23 3.68 0.56
C ASP A 249 -19.79 4.67 1.63
N PHE A 250 -20.68 4.98 2.59
CA PHE A 250 -20.40 5.90 3.68
C PHE A 250 -21.37 5.68 4.84
N ALA A 251 -20.93 5.97 6.05
CA ALA A 251 -21.78 5.98 7.22
C ALA A 251 -21.30 7.00 8.25
N GLN A 252 -22.23 7.56 9.02
CA GLN A 252 -21.93 8.49 10.11
C GLN A 252 -22.98 8.35 11.21
N LEU A 253 -22.53 8.33 12.48
CA LEU A 253 -23.41 8.41 13.65
C LEU A 253 -23.64 9.88 14.03
N VAL A 254 -24.90 10.30 14.16
CA VAL A 254 -25.27 11.66 14.62
C VAL A 254 -26.34 11.57 15.70
N GLY A 255 -26.01 12.06 16.90
CA GLY A 255 -26.78 11.73 18.09
C GLY A 255 -26.93 10.21 18.24
N ARG A 256 -28.17 9.74 18.19
CA ARG A 256 -28.56 8.32 18.24
C ARG A 256 -29.03 7.78 16.89
N VAL A 257 -28.67 8.42 15.80
CA VAL A 257 -29.08 8.02 14.44
C VAL A 257 -27.86 7.65 13.62
N LEU A 258 -27.80 6.42 13.15
CA LEU A 258 -26.81 5.96 12.19
C LEU A 258 -27.32 6.23 10.78
N VAL A 259 -26.69 7.15 10.06
CA VAL A 259 -26.99 7.44 8.65
C VAL A 259 -26.03 6.64 7.78
N VAL A 260 -26.57 5.90 6.81
CA VAL A 260 -25.84 5.00 5.93
C VAL A 260 -26.19 5.29 4.47
N GLN A 261 -25.17 5.36 3.61
CA GLN A 261 -25.32 5.39 2.16
C GLN A 261 -25.13 3.97 1.61
N LEU A 262 -26.11 3.51 0.85
CA LEU A 262 -26.21 2.15 0.31
C LEU A 262 -26.26 2.20 -1.21
N ALA A 263 -25.29 1.58 -1.87
CA ALA A 263 -25.18 1.60 -3.32
C ALA A 263 -24.83 0.23 -3.91
N TYR A 264 -25.31 -0.04 -5.11
CA TYR A 264 -25.05 -1.19 -5.94
C TYR A 264 -23.91 -0.83 -6.88
N ASN A 265 -22.88 -1.68 -6.89
CA ASN A 265 -21.73 -1.53 -7.76
C ASN A 265 -22.07 -1.95 -9.20
N GLY A 266 -22.65 -1.02 -9.96
CA GLY A 266 -22.96 -1.18 -11.37
C GLY A 266 -24.04 -0.20 -11.85
N TYR A 267 -24.40 -0.32 -13.13
CA TYR A 267 -25.41 0.54 -13.76
C TYR A 267 -26.77 0.45 -13.07
N SER A 268 -27.48 1.58 -12.92
CA SER A 268 -28.80 1.57 -12.27
C SER A 268 -29.83 0.75 -13.04
N SER A 269 -29.66 0.60 -14.36
CA SER A 269 -30.49 -0.27 -15.22
C SER A 269 -30.47 -1.73 -14.74
N ASN A 270 -29.34 -2.21 -14.21
CA ASN A 270 -29.23 -3.57 -13.64
C ASN A 270 -30.03 -3.72 -12.33
N SER A 271 -30.38 -2.60 -11.70
CA SER A 271 -31.22 -2.54 -10.49
C SER A 271 -32.66 -2.08 -10.76
N ASN A 272 -33.06 -1.89 -12.02
CA ASN A 272 -34.32 -1.22 -12.38
C ASN A 272 -34.49 0.14 -11.68
N GLY A 273 -33.38 0.90 -11.54
CA GLY A 273 -33.35 2.18 -10.84
C GLY A 273 -33.57 2.09 -9.34
N LYS A 274 -33.41 0.90 -8.72
CA LYS A 274 -33.55 0.66 -7.27
C LYS A 274 -32.18 0.60 -6.60
N ASN A 275 -31.42 1.68 -6.75
CA ASN A 275 -30.07 1.82 -6.21
C ASN A 275 -29.89 3.23 -5.61
N GLY A 276 -28.85 3.42 -4.79
CA GLY A 276 -28.33 4.73 -4.40
C GLY A 276 -29.18 5.37 -3.32
N TYR A 277 -29.30 4.71 -2.18
CA TYR A 277 -30.14 5.15 -1.07
C TYR A 277 -29.31 5.82 0.03
N VAL A 278 -29.91 6.80 0.69
CA VAL A 278 -29.49 7.26 2.01
C VAL A 278 -30.56 6.79 2.99
N ALA A 279 -30.15 6.13 4.07
CA ALA A 279 -31.05 5.59 5.07
C ALA A 279 -30.59 5.95 6.49
N ALA A 280 -31.54 6.17 7.38
CA ALA A 280 -31.27 6.42 8.80
C ALA A 280 -31.83 5.29 9.65
N PHE A 281 -31.02 4.84 10.60
CA PHE A 281 -31.37 3.80 11.56
C PHE A 281 -31.23 4.33 12.98
N ASP A 282 -32.14 3.90 13.87
CA ASP A 282 -31.99 4.13 15.29
C ASP A 282 -30.79 3.32 15.81
N ALA A 283 -29.82 4.00 16.41
CA ALA A 283 -28.53 3.42 16.77
C ALA A 283 -28.58 2.52 18.02
N GLU A 284 -29.73 2.38 18.68
CA GLU A 284 -29.92 1.44 19.80
C GLU A 284 -30.70 0.20 19.38
N SER A 285 -31.80 0.38 18.68
CA SER A 285 -32.69 -0.71 18.26
C SER A 285 -32.36 -1.28 16.88
N GLY A 286 -31.60 -0.54 16.06
CA GLY A 286 -31.32 -0.88 14.67
C GLY A 286 -32.52 -0.66 13.73
N LYS A 287 -33.64 -0.14 14.23
CA LYS A 287 -34.85 0.07 13.44
C LYS A 287 -34.61 1.12 12.35
N LEU A 288 -35.03 0.82 11.12
CA LEU A 288 -35.08 1.81 10.03
C LEU A 288 -36.03 2.95 10.42
N LEU A 289 -35.51 4.17 10.45
CA LEU A 289 -36.28 5.40 10.70
C LEU A 289 -36.85 5.95 9.41
N TRP A 290 -36.01 6.12 8.38
CA TRP A 290 -36.40 6.57 7.06
C TRP A 290 -35.40 6.10 6.00
N SER A 291 -35.84 6.11 4.73
CA SER A 291 -34.98 5.92 3.57
C SER A 291 -35.37 6.88 2.45
N SER A 292 -34.38 7.40 1.74
CA SER A 292 -34.58 8.33 0.62
C SER A 292 -35.27 7.66 -0.57
N ALA A 293 -35.61 8.48 -1.56
CA ALA A 293 -35.81 7.99 -2.93
C ALA A 293 -34.55 7.24 -3.43
N PRO A 294 -34.68 6.26 -4.36
CA PRO A 294 -33.50 5.76 -5.05
C PRO A 294 -32.82 6.88 -5.85
N LEU A 295 -31.56 6.66 -6.21
CA LEU A 295 -30.70 7.56 -6.99
C LEU A 295 -30.46 8.89 -6.28
N THR A 296 -30.23 8.81 -4.96
CA THR A 296 -29.97 9.95 -4.07
C THR A 296 -28.54 9.99 -3.52
N GLY A 297 -27.89 8.84 -3.31
CA GLY A 297 -26.52 8.75 -2.81
C GLY A 297 -25.78 7.52 -3.29
N ASN A 298 -24.66 7.65 -4.03
CA ASN A 298 -23.90 6.48 -4.52
C ASN A 298 -22.38 6.66 -4.65
N LEU A 299 -21.81 7.79 -4.20
CA LEU A 299 -20.39 8.05 -4.45
C LEU A 299 -19.70 8.76 -3.28
N GLY A 300 -18.64 8.12 -2.77
CA GLY A 300 -17.58 8.71 -1.94
C GLY A 300 -17.96 8.99 -0.48
N ASN A 301 -18.91 9.89 -0.25
CA ASN A 301 -19.37 10.32 1.07
C ASN A 301 -20.63 11.22 1.01
N PHE A 302 -21.19 11.53 2.17
CA PHE A 302 -22.13 12.65 2.37
C PHE A 302 -21.63 13.60 3.46
N HIS A 303 -22.21 14.79 3.53
CA HIS A 303 -21.96 15.74 4.61
C HIS A 303 -23.24 16.00 5.44
N ILE A 304 -23.13 16.00 6.76
CA ILE A 304 -24.24 16.35 7.65
C ILE A 304 -23.96 17.72 8.28
N ALA A 305 -24.89 18.65 8.08
CA ALA A 305 -24.83 19.99 8.66
C ALA A 305 -26.16 20.31 9.34
N GLY A 306 -26.15 20.48 10.66
CA GLY A 306 -27.35 20.74 11.45
C GLY A 306 -28.42 19.66 11.24
N GLY A 307 -29.58 20.07 10.73
CA GLY A 307 -30.72 19.20 10.46
C GLY A 307 -30.76 18.64 9.03
N SER A 308 -29.66 18.69 8.28
CA SER A 308 -29.63 18.30 6.87
C SER A 308 -28.52 17.30 6.52
N VAL A 309 -28.81 16.42 5.57
CA VAL A 309 -27.84 15.54 4.90
C VAL A 309 -27.63 16.04 3.47
N ILE A 310 -26.38 16.28 3.09
CA ILE A 310 -25.99 16.68 1.74
C ILE A 310 -25.34 15.47 1.07
N ALA A 311 -26.06 14.88 0.13
CA ALA A 311 -25.66 13.66 -0.57
C ALA A 311 -25.67 13.88 -2.09
N GLY A 312 -25.01 13.00 -2.83
CA GLY A 312 -24.88 13.14 -4.27
C GLY A 312 -25.10 11.82 -4.99
N TYR A 313 -25.81 11.89 -6.10
CA TYR A 313 -25.96 10.76 -7.00
C TYR A 313 -25.50 11.14 -8.41
N GLY A 314 -24.81 10.21 -9.05
CA GLY A 314 -24.43 10.32 -10.45
C GLY A 314 -23.74 9.08 -10.98
N PHE A 315 -23.91 8.78 -12.27
CA PHE A 315 -23.24 7.67 -12.95
C PHE A 315 -23.34 7.83 -14.48
N THR A 316 -22.79 6.90 -15.28
CA THR A 316 -22.54 7.11 -16.73
C THR A 316 -23.73 7.61 -17.56
N ASP A 317 -24.95 7.10 -17.30
CA ASP A 317 -26.13 7.40 -18.12
C ASP A 317 -27.25 8.10 -17.32
N GLU A 318 -27.07 8.22 -16.02
CA GLU A 318 -28.04 8.77 -15.09
C GLU A 318 -27.77 10.27 -14.88
N PRO A 319 -28.82 11.09 -14.74
CA PRO A 319 -28.63 12.51 -14.48
C PRO A 319 -27.99 12.75 -13.10
N ASP A 320 -26.97 13.60 -13.06
CA ASP A 320 -26.19 13.88 -11.86
C ASP A 320 -26.79 15.01 -11.02
N PHE A 321 -26.90 14.76 -9.71
CA PHE A 321 -27.50 15.71 -8.78
C PHE A 321 -26.79 15.74 -7.43
N LEU A 322 -26.77 16.93 -6.84
CA LEU A 322 -26.58 17.14 -5.41
C LEU A 322 -27.95 17.26 -4.75
N TYR A 323 -28.15 16.56 -3.65
CA TYR A 323 -29.37 16.55 -2.86
C TYR A 323 -29.11 17.14 -1.48
N VAL A 324 -30.07 17.91 -0.97
CA VAL A 324 -30.14 18.27 0.45
C VAL A 324 -31.40 17.61 1.01
N LEU A 325 -31.20 16.71 1.96
CA LEU A 325 -32.27 15.98 2.63
C LEU A 325 -32.45 16.51 4.05
N ASP A 326 -33.68 16.46 4.53
CA ASP A 326 -34.02 16.61 5.94
C ASP A 326 -33.53 15.38 6.72
N LEU A 327 -32.68 15.58 7.72
CA LEU A 327 -32.08 14.50 8.53
C LEU A 327 -33.09 13.75 9.39
N ALA A 328 -34.19 14.39 9.78
CA ALA A 328 -35.23 13.76 10.58
C ALA A 328 -36.16 12.88 9.72
N THR A 329 -36.40 13.23 8.46
CA THR A 329 -37.44 12.58 7.65
C THR A 329 -36.96 11.89 6.38
N GLY A 330 -35.76 12.21 5.90
CA GLY A 330 -35.26 11.77 4.59
C GLY A 330 -35.89 12.51 3.40
N ALA A 331 -36.74 13.51 3.65
CA ALA A 331 -37.38 14.29 2.59
C ALA A 331 -36.35 15.16 1.86
N VAL A 332 -36.48 15.28 0.53
CA VAL A 332 -35.59 16.11 -0.29
C VAL A 332 -36.04 17.58 -0.21
N ASP A 333 -35.25 18.41 0.45
CA ASP A 333 -35.46 19.86 0.55
C ASP A 333 -34.87 20.60 -0.67
N GLN A 334 -33.82 20.06 -1.31
CA GLN A 334 -33.26 20.57 -2.58
C GLN A 334 -32.73 19.46 -3.47
N LYS A 335 -32.85 19.69 -4.79
CA LYS A 335 -32.24 18.91 -5.84
C LYS A 335 -31.55 19.86 -6.82
N ILE A 336 -30.23 19.76 -6.93
CA ILE A 336 -29.38 20.69 -7.68
C ILE A 336 -28.66 19.91 -8.78
N PRO A 337 -28.80 20.28 -10.07
CA PRO A 337 -28.12 19.59 -11.16
C PRO A 337 -26.61 19.80 -11.13
N LEU A 338 -25.86 18.72 -11.43
CA LEU A 338 -24.41 18.72 -11.63
C LEU A 338 -24.09 18.36 -13.09
N LYS A 339 -22.87 18.63 -13.54
CA LYS A 339 -22.40 18.29 -14.90
C LYS A 339 -21.96 16.84 -15.04
N SER A 340 -21.45 16.26 -13.95
CA SER A 340 -21.02 14.88 -13.87
C SER A 340 -21.16 14.36 -12.44
N GLY A 341 -21.03 13.04 -12.28
CA GLY A 341 -21.27 12.38 -10.99
C GLY A 341 -20.35 12.87 -9.88
N PRO A 342 -20.90 13.17 -8.68
CA PRO A 342 -20.12 13.65 -7.53
C PRO A 342 -19.21 12.55 -7.00
N ARG A 343 -17.97 12.88 -6.62
CA ARG A 343 -16.98 11.97 -6.04
C ARG A 343 -16.64 12.30 -4.59
N ALA A 344 -16.73 13.57 -4.21
CA ALA A 344 -16.48 14.02 -2.84
C ALA A 344 -17.37 15.22 -2.49
N ILE A 345 -17.96 15.19 -1.30
CA ILE A 345 -18.76 16.27 -0.70
C ILE A 345 -18.13 16.62 0.66
N LEU A 346 -17.41 17.74 0.72
CA LEU A 346 -16.59 18.12 1.88
C LEU A 346 -16.91 19.54 2.32
N ALA A 347 -16.76 19.82 3.61
CA ALA A 347 -17.01 21.15 4.16
C ALA A 347 -15.72 21.81 4.66
N LYS A 348 -15.61 23.12 4.48
CA LYS A 348 -14.57 23.94 5.10
C LYS A 348 -15.10 25.35 5.38
N GLY A 349 -15.07 25.74 6.65
CA GLY A 349 -15.69 26.98 7.08
C GLY A 349 -17.19 26.99 6.74
N ASP A 350 -17.63 28.01 6.03
CA ASP A 350 -19.01 28.20 5.57
C ASP A 350 -19.27 27.67 4.15
N ARG A 351 -18.43 26.77 3.63
CA ARG A 351 -18.51 26.28 2.24
C ARG A 351 -18.62 24.78 2.16
N ILE A 352 -19.39 24.32 1.18
CA ILE A 352 -19.44 22.93 0.75
C ILE A 352 -18.73 22.82 -0.60
N HIS A 353 -17.65 22.07 -0.62
CA HIS A 353 -16.88 21.73 -1.80
C HIS A 353 -17.41 20.40 -2.34
N VAL A 354 -17.85 20.41 -3.60
CA VAL A 354 -18.31 19.20 -4.29
C VAL A 354 -17.44 18.97 -5.50
N ARG A 355 -16.68 17.89 -5.48
CA ARG A 355 -15.90 17.45 -6.62
C ARG A 355 -16.68 16.41 -7.40
N THR A 356 -16.76 16.58 -8.71
CA THR A 356 -17.36 15.62 -9.64
C THR A 356 -16.28 15.01 -10.55
N TYR A 357 -16.68 14.14 -11.47
CA TYR A 357 -15.74 13.48 -12.39
C TYR A 357 -14.88 14.47 -13.18
N ASP A 358 -15.46 15.60 -13.62
CA ASP A 358 -14.75 16.59 -14.46
C ASP A 358 -14.95 18.05 -14.02
N THR A 359 -15.65 18.29 -12.91
CA THR A 359 -16.01 19.64 -12.45
C THR A 359 -15.95 19.77 -10.92
N ASP A 360 -15.30 20.82 -10.42
CA ASP A 360 -15.34 21.23 -9.02
C ASP A 360 -16.38 22.33 -8.82
N TYR A 361 -17.18 22.17 -7.76
CA TYR A 361 -18.19 23.12 -7.33
C TYR A 361 -17.90 23.62 -5.93
N VAL A 362 -18.28 24.87 -5.67
CA VAL A 362 -18.40 25.41 -4.32
C VAL A 362 -19.83 25.88 -4.12
N PHE A 363 -20.45 25.44 -3.03
CA PHE A 363 -21.76 25.86 -2.58
C PHE A 363 -21.64 26.63 -1.26
N ARG A 364 -22.53 27.60 -1.07
CA ARG A 364 -22.69 28.33 0.19
C ARG A 364 -24.07 28.07 0.78
N PRO A 365 -24.18 27.84 2.10
CA PRO A 365 -25.46 27.81 2.78
C PRO A 365 -26.08 29.20 2.86
N GLU A 366 -27.41 29.28 2.93
CA GLU A 366 -28.14 30.46 3.36
C GLU A 366 -27.84 30.71 4.85
N GLY A 367 -26.82 31.51 5.15
CA GLY A 367 -26.33 31.76 6.51
C GLY A 367 -25.03 31.01 6.83
N ALA A 368 -24.74 30.83 8.12
CA ALA A 368 -23.58 30.04 8.55
C ALA A 368 -23.86 28.54 8.39
N LEU A 369 -22.86 27.75 7.97
CA LEU A 369 -22.99 26.30 7.92
C LEU A 369 -23.04 25.75 9.37
N PRO A 370 -24.15 25.13 9.80
CA PRO A 370 -24.20 24.55 11.13
C PRO A 370 -23.29 23.31 11.22
N PRO A 371 -22.64 23.07 12.37
CA PRO A 371 -21.83 21.87 12.55
C PRO A 371 -22.71 20.61 12.49
N SER A 372 -22.08 19.47 12.22
CA SER A 372 -22.75 18.18 12.36
C SER A 372 -23.10 17.93 13.83
N PRO A 373 -24.31 17.41 14.15
CA PRO A 373 -24.61 16.96 15.50
C PRO A 373 -23.62 15.88 15.96
N ALA A 374 -23.09 16.02 17.18
CA ALA A 374 -22.14 15.07 17.75
C ALA A 374 -22.75 13.67 17.93
N ALA A 375 -21.92 12.64 17.88
CA ALA A 375 -22.34 11.27 18.14
C ALA A 375 -22.59 11.04 19.65
N GLU A 376 -23.71 10.40 19.99
CA GLU A 376 -24.01 10.01 21.39
C GLU A 376 -23.34 8.68 21.74
N LEU A 377 -22.02 8.75 21.93
CA LEU A 377 -21.21 7.65 22.45
C LEU A 377 -20.97 7.80 23.96
N THR A 378 -21.15 6.70 24.69
CA THR A 378 -20.89 6.64 26.13
C THR A 378 -19.38 6.68 26.39
N ALA A 379 -18.98 7.28 27.50
CA ALA A 379 -17.58 7.22 27.94
C ALA A 379 -17.21 5.75 28.21
N ALA A 380 -16.03 5.34 27.76
CA ALA A 380 -15.49 4.05 28.12
C ALA A 380 -15.14 4.06 29.62
N VAL A 381 -15.44 2.97 30.33
CA VAL A 381 -14.90 2.74 31.67
C VAL A 381 -13.42 2.37 31.49
N GLU A 382 -12.55 3.38 31.44
CA GLU A 382 -11.12 3.15 31.35
C GLU A 382 -10.52 2.92 32.74
N THR A 383 -9.76 1.83 32.89
CA THR A 383 -8.61 1.84 33.81
C THR A 383 -7.67 2.92 33.30
N ARG A 384 -7.34 3.91 34.17
CA ARG A 384 -6.54 5.12 33.89
C ARG A 384 -5.71 5.06 32.60
N PRO A 385 -5.74 6.11 31.75
CA PRO A 385 -4.74 6.28 30.70
C PRO A 385 -3.36 6.04 31.30
N GLY A 386 -2.49 5.31 30.60
CA GLY A 386 -1.08 5.21 30.99
C GLY A 386 -0.58 6.63 31.25
N ALA A 387 0.01 6.85 32.43
CA ALA A 387 0.48 8.19 32.80
C ALA A 387 1.34 8.75 31.65
N PRO A 388 1.24 10.05 31.34
CA PRO A 388 2.04 10.65 30.29
C PRO A 388 3.50 10.28 30.54
N VAL A 389 4.11 9.67 29.53
CA VAL A 389 5.44 9.08 29.66
C VAL A 389 6.41 10.20 30.07
N GLY A 390 7.13 9.97 31.17
CA GLY A 390 7.93 11.00 31.86
C GLY A 390 9.16 11.47 31.08
N PRO A 391 9.88 12.49 31.58
CA PRO A 391 11.12 12.98 30.96
C PRO A 391 12.19 11.88 30.82
N GLU A 392 12.17 10.87 31.69
CA GLU A 392 13.12 9.77 31.69
C GLU A 392 12.94 8.83 30.47
N ALA A 393 11.72 8.49 30.08
CA ALA A 393 11.52 7.66 28.88
C ALA A 393 11.84 8.42 27.59
N ARG A 394 11.64 9.75 27.55
CA ARG A 394 12.14 10.58 26.44
C ARG A 394 13.66 10.50 26.33
N CYS A 395 14.34 10.52 27.47
CA CYS A 395 15.79 10.35 27.51
C CYS A 395 16.19 8.97 26.95
N TRP A 396 15.54 7.89 27.42
CA TRP A 396 15.83 6.54 26.92
C TRP A 396 15.53 6.36 25.43
N ALA A 397 14.47 6.99 24.91
CA ALA A 397 14.19 6.98 23.47
C ALA A 397 15.30 7.68 22.66
N ARG A 398 15.82 8.81 23.16
CA ARG A 398 16.98 9.48 22.54
C ARG A 398 18.25 8.63 22.63
N ALA A 399 18.47 7.95 23.75
CA ALA A 399 19.58 7.01 23.89
C ALA A 399 19.47 5.85 22.89
N ALA A 400 18.26 5.34 22.64
CA ALA A 400 18.00 4.32 21.62
C ALA A 400 18.31 4.82 20.20
N VAL A 401 17.89 6.04 19.85
CA VAL A 401 18.28 6.67 18.57
C VAL A 401 19.79 6.75 18.44
N ALA A 402 20.48 7.27 19.47
CA ALA A 402 21.93 7.42 19.44
C ALA A 402 22.65 6.06 19.35
N ALA A 403 22.11 5.01 19.99
CA ALA A 403 22.63 3.66 19.87
C ALA A 403 22.43 3.08 18.45
N LEU A 404 21.27 3.30 17.84
CA LEU A 404 20.98 2.89 16.46
C LEU A 404 21.87 3.62 15.45
N ASP A 405 22.07 4.93 15.62
CA ASP A 405 22.98 5.73 14.79
C ASP A 405 24.42 5.21 14.85
N ARG A 406 24.86 4.75 16.03
CA ARG A 406 26.19 4.14 16.22
C ARG A 406 26.23 2.64 15.93
N ARG A 407 25.09 2.00 15.61
CA ARG A 407 24.93 0.55 15.47
C ARG A 407 25.45 -0.24 16.69
N ASP A 408 25.23 0.30 17.88
CA ASP A 408 25.68 -0.22 19.17
C ASP A 408 24.56 -1.05 19.84
N GLY A 409 24.59 -2.37 19.62
CA GLY A 409 23.59 -3.29 20.16
C GLY A 409 23.52 -3.32 21.69
N ARG A 410 24.65 -3.11 22.38
CA ARG A 410 24.68 -3.07 23.85
C ARG A 410 24.01 -1.81 24.38
N ALA A 411 24.37 -0.64 23.85
CA ALA A 411 23.74 0.61 24.25
C ALA A 411 22.24 0.61 23.91
N LEU A 412 21.85 -0.03 22.80
CA LEU A 412 20.44 -0.19 22.45
C LEU A 412 19.72 -1.12 23.43
N ALA A 413 20.34 -2.21 23.89
CA ALA A 413 19.78 -3.09 24.91
C ALA A 413 19.48 -2.34 26.22
N GLU A 414 20.44 -1.53 26.68
CA GLU A 414 20.29 -0.70 27.89
C GLU A 414 19.15 0.32 27.70
N ALA A 415 19.06 0.97 26.54
CA ALA A 415 17.99 1.92 26.24
C ALA A 415 16.60 1.26 26.15
N VAL A 416 16.49 0.09 25.54
CA VAL A 416 15.23 -0.69 25.46
C VAL A 416 14.78 -1.14 26.85
N GLN A 417 15.70 -1.57 27.71
CA GLN A 417 15.40 -1.90 29.10
C GLN A 417 14.90 -0.67 29.87
N GLY A 418 15.54 0.48 29.67
CA GLY A 418 15.10 1.75 30.25
C GLY A 418 13.68 2.13 29.83
N LEU A 419 13.35 2.02 28.54
CA LEU A 419 11.99 2.26 28.04
C LEU A 419 10.96 1.30 28.67
N ALA A 420 11.30 0.02 28.80
CA ALA A 420 10.43 -0.97 29.43
C ALA A 420 10.11 -0.63 30.89
N GLN A 421 11.12 -0.18 31.65
CA GLN A 421 10.97 0.20 33.06
C GLN A 421 10.13 1.49 33.24
N GLN A 422 10.10 2.35 32.24
CA GLN A 422 9.29 3.57 32.21
C GLN A 422 7.84 3.33 31.75
N GLY A 423 7.43 2.07 31.56
CA GLY A 423 6.06 1.71 31.20
C GLY A 423 5.69 2.04 29.75
N VAL A 424 6.66 2.15 28.85
CA VAL A 424 6.40 2.28 27.41
C VAL A 424 5.71 1.00 26.90
N GLU A 425 4.77 1.16 25.97
CA GLU A 425 3.98 0.08 25.37
C GLU A 425 4.86 -1.13 24.99
N GLN A 426 4.46 -2.32 25.44
CA GLN A 426 5.26 -3.54 25.29
C GLN A 426 5.55 -3.88 23.82
N ALA A 427 4.63 -3.60 22.91
CA ALA A 427 4.83 -3.80 21.47
C ALA A 427 5.94 -2.90 20.90
N THR A 428 6.05 -1.66 21.38
CA THR A 428 7.14 -0.73 21.04
C THR A 428 8.47 -1.26 21.54
N VAL A 429 8.54 -1.67 22.81
CA VAL A 429 9.74 -2.23 23.44
C VAL A 429 10.21 -3.49 22.70
N ALA A 430 9.29 -4.41 22.41
CA ALA A 430 9.60 -5.64 21.69
C ALA A 430 10.11 -5.38 20.26
N SER A 431 9.55 -4.39 19.57
CA SER A 431 9.99 -4.00 18.22
C SER A 431 11.41 -3.41 18.23
N LEU A 432 11.72 -2.55 19.21
CA LEU A 432 13.09 -2.03 19.38
C LEU A 432 14.08 -3.13 19.80
N ASP A 433 13.65 -4.11 20.59
CA ASP A 433 14.48 -5.29 20.91
C ASP A 433 14.74 -6.17 19.69
N GLN A 434 13.78 -6.28 18.76
CA GLN A 434 14.01 -6.93 17.46
C GLN A 434 15.05 -6.17 16.62
N ALA A 435 15.02 -4.84 16.63
CA ALA A 435 16.05 -4.03 15.97
C ALA A 435 17.44 -4.29 16.58
N ARG A 436 17.54 -4.38 17.92
CA ARG A 436 18.77 -4.80 18.61
C ARG A 436 19.22 -6.21 18.18
N ALA A 437 18.34 -7.19 18.22
CA ALA A 437 18.67 -8.56 17.80
C ALA A 437 19.16 -8.60 16.35
N GLY A 438 18.60 -7.75 15.47
CA GLY A 438 19.08 -7.55 14.11
C GLY A 438 20.50 -7.01 14.05
N LEU A 439 20.84 -6.00 14.86
CA LEU A 439 22.22 -5.48 14.97
C LEU A 439 23.19 -6.56 15.46
N ASP A 440 22.84 -7.28 16.52
CA ASP A 440 23.69 -8.35 17.09
C ASP A 440 23.91 -9.48 16.06
N ALA A 441 22.86 -9.88 15.34
CA ALA A 441 22.96 -10.89 14.28
C ALA A 441 23.88 -10.43 13.14
N ARG A 442 23.85 -9.15 12.76
CA ARG A 442 24.75 -8.58 11.75
C ARG A 442 26.19 -8.57 12.22
N GLN A 443 26.45 -8.16 13.47
CA GLN A 443 27.80 -8.21 14.06
C GLN A 443 28.34 -9.66 14.12
N GLY A 444 27.46 -10.64 14.32
CA GLY A 444 27.79 -12.07 14.28
C GLY A 444 27.81 -12.71 12.88
N GLY A 445 27.61 -11.94 11.80
CA GLY A 445 27.62 -12.43 10.41
C GLY A 445 26.40 -13.27 9.99
N ARG A 446 25.32 -13.26 10.78
CA ARG A 446 24.08 -14.05 10.57
C ARG A 446 22.85 -13.18 10.24
N GLY A 447 23.02 -11.87 10.11
CA GLY A 447 21.93 -10.91 9.89
C GLY A 447 21.61 -10.62 8.42
N SER A 448 20.50 -9.91 8.20
CA SER A 448 20.13 -9.39 6.87
C SER A 448 21.14 -8.36 6.37
N ILE A 449 21.24 -8.23 5.04
CA ILE A 449 22.06 -7.23 4.35
C ILE A 449 21.71 -5.84 4.90
N ASP A 450 22.74 -5.11 5.30
CA ASP A 450 22.59 -3.77 5.83
C ASP A 450 22.81 -2.72 4.74
N LEU A 451 21.72 -2.35 4.06
CA LEU A 451 21.78 -1.38 2.96
C LEU A 451 22.18 0.02 3.44
N GLY A 452 21.91 0.38 4.69
CA GLY A 452 22.31 1.67 5.27
C GLY A 452 23.81 1.82 5.51
N THR A 453 24.63 0.80 5.23
CA THR A 453 26.10 0.91 5.26
C THR A 453 26.68 1.57 4.01
N ALA A 454 25.89 1.66 2.93
CA ALA A 454 26.26 2.34 1.70
C ALA A 454 25.31 3.52 1.47
N ALA A 455 25.84 4.75 1.57
CA ALA A 455 25.06 5.94 1.25
C ALA A 455 24.57 5.88 -0.21
N PRO A 456 23.28 6.20 -0.48
CA PRO A 456 22.77 6.21 -1.84
C PRO A 456 23.52 7.21 -2.73
N ILE A 457 23.92 6.76 -3.91
CA ILE A 457 24.39 7.62 -4.99
C ILE A 457 23.16 8.13 -5.73
N VAL A 458 22.83 9.40 -5.52
CA VAL A 458 21.75 10.07 -6.24
C VAL A 458 22.20 10.36 -7.67
N LEU A 459 21.52 9.74 -8.63
CA LEU A 459 21.88 9.90 -10.04
C LEU A 459 21.37 11.23 -10.58
N ALA A 460 22.19 11.92 -11.39
CA ALA A 460 21.77 13.10 -12.12
C ALA A 460 20.76 12.72 -13.22
N ALA A 461 19.83 13.63 -13.55
CA ALA A 461 18.84 13.39 -14.60
C ALA A 461 19.50 12.95 -15.92
N PRO A 462 19.03 11.86 -16.56
CA PRO A 462 19.60 11.39 -17.80
C PRO A 462 19.15 12.27 -18.97
N PRO A 463 19.86 12.23 -20.10
CA PRO A 463 19.31 12.69 -21.36
C PRO A 463 18.13 11.80 -21.77
N TRP A 464 17.02 12.41 -22.17
CA TRP A 464 15.80 11.70 -22.59
C TRP A 464 15.84 11.37 -24.09
N GLY A 465 16.91 10.70 -24.50
CA GLY A 465 17.24 10.29 -25.85
C GLY A 465 18.57 9.56 -25.88
N TYR A 466 19.01 9.17 -27.09
CA TYR A 466 20.33 8.57 -27.26
C TYR A 466 21.43 9.52 -26.83
N ALA A 467 22.38 9.02 -26.03
CA ALA A 467 23.55 9.79 -25.62
C ALA A 467 24.76 8.88 -25.40
N ALA A 468 25.90 9.28 -25.95
CA ALA A 468 27.19 8.63 -25.75
C ALA A 468 28.27 9.73 -25.54
N PRO A 469 28.48 10.21 -24.30
CA PRO A 469 29.35 11.34 -23.99
C PRO A 469 30.83 11.21 -24.38
N ALA A 470 31.34 10.02 -24.71
CA ALA A 470 32.68 9.85 -25.28
C ALA A 470 32.72 8.70 -26.32
N PRO A 471 33.59 8.78 -27.35
CA PRO A 471 33.84 7.65 -28.24
C PRO A 471 34.45 6.50 -27.44
N SER A 472 33.72 5.40 -27.31
CA SER A 472 34.27 4.14 -26.79
C SER A 472 34.99 3.40 -27.90
N ALA A 473 36.05 2.66 -27.55
CA ALA A 473 36.74 1.82 -28.53
C ALA A 473 35.74 0.82 -29.13
N LEU A 474 35.59 0.87 -30.46
CA LEU A 474 34.65 0.00 -31.14
C LEU A 474 35.20 -1.44 -31.16
N PRO A 475 34.32 -2.45 -31.00
CA PRO A 475 34.70 -3.84 -31.19
C PRO A 475 35.31 -4.05 -32.58
N PRO A 476 36.42 -4.81 -32.70
CA PRO A 476 37.00 -5.12 -33.99
C PRO A 476 36.10 -6.10 -34.79
N GLY A 477 36.03 -5.91 -36.11
CA GLY A 477 35.29 -6.80 -37.02
C GLY A 477 33.90 -6.30 -37.42
N LYS A 478 33.18 -7.12 -38.18
CA LYS A 478 31.80 -6.82 -38.58
C LYS A 478 30.85 -7.14 -37.42
N PRO A 479 29.81 -6.32 -37.16
CA PRO A 479 28.82 -6.64 -36.16
C PRO A 479 28.10 -7.95 -36.49
N PRO A 480 27.84 -8.81 -35.50
CA PRO A 480 27.06 -10.02 -35.71
C PRO A 480 25.62 -9.65 -36.07
N LYS A 481 24.91 -10.59 -36.70
CA LYS A 481 23.49 -10.51 -36.99
C LYS A 481 22.71 -11.39 -36.04
N LEU A 482 21.69 -10.80 -35.44
CA LEU A 482 20.65 -11.50 -34.70
C LEU A 482 19.70 -12.18 -35.69
N VAL A 483 19.66 -13.51 -35.68
CA VAL A 483 18.88 -14.32 -36.62
C VAL A 483 17.78 -15.07 -35.87
N LYS A 484 16.53 -14.84 -36.24
CA LYS A 484 15.38 -15.63 -35.77
C LYS A 484 15.46 -17.02 -36.37
N LEU A 485 15.63 -18.03 -35.53
CA LEU A 485 15.68 -19.43 -35.93
C LEU A 485 14.30 -20.08 -35.97
N GLY A 486 13.38 -19.63 -35.12
CA GLY A 486 12.03 -20.19 -35.04
C GLY A 486 11.10 -19.39 -34.13
N ALA A 487 9.81 -19.71 -34.23
CA ALA A 487 8.74 -19.21 -33.38
C ALA A 487 7.78 -20.35 -33.05
N ALA A 488 7.31 -20.40 -31.81
CA ALA A 488 6.24 -21.28 -31.37
C ALA A 488 5.22 -20.47 -30.58
N GLN A 489 3.96 -20.92 -30.54
CA GLN A 489 2.96 -20.29 -29.68
C GLN A 489 3.36 -20.44 -28.21
N ALA A 490 3.18 -19.39 -27.42
CA ALA A 490 3.47 -19.44 -26.00
C ALA A 490 2.38 -20.22 -25.23
N ASP A 491 2.79 -20.95 -24.19
CA ASP A 491 1.86 -21.66 -23.29
C ASP A 491 1.02 -20.63 -22.49
N PRO A 492 -0.34 -20.68 -22.55
CA PRO A 492 -1.19 -19.77 -21.81
C PRO A 492 -1.19 -20.00 -20.29
N VAL A 493 -0.79 -21.18 -19.79
CA VAL A 493 -0.77 -21.57 -18.36
C VAL A 493 0.65 -21.53 -17.78
N ARG A 494 1.58 -20.86 -18.47
CA ARG A 494 2.99 -20.77 -18.11
C ARG A 494 3.21 -20.42 -16.62
N SER A 495 3.78 -21.38 -15.91
CA SER A 495 4.50 -21.14 -14.67
C SER A 495 5.76 -20.35 -15.03
N THR A 496 5.91 -19.13 -14.51
CA THR A 496 7.19 -18.39 -14.51
C THR A 496 8.22 -19.07 -13.60
N GLY A 497 8.12 -20.38 -13.40
CA GLY A 497 8.84 -21.21 -12.46
C GLY A 497 9.71 -22.25 -13.17
N GLY A 498 10.78 -21.85 -13.87
CA GLY A 498 11.82 -22.79 -14.31
C GLY A 498 12.44 -23.51 -13.11
N ALA A 499 12.63 -24.83 -13.23
CA ALA A 499 13.35 -25.63 -12.26
C ALA A 499 14.83 -25.21 -12.25
N GLY A 500 15.23 -24.46 -11.23
CA GLY A 500 16.60 -24.04 -10.99
C GLY A 500 16.82 -23.92 -9.48
N ASP A 501 18.08 -23.77 -9.06
CA ASP A 501 18.40 -23.45 -7.67
C ASP A 501 17.66 -22.16 -7.27
N PRO A 502 16.70 -22.21 -6.33
CA PRO A 502 15.97 -21.02 -5.88
C PRO A 502 16.94 -19.92 -5.39
N ALA A 503 18.10 -20.30 -4.84
CA ALA A 503 19.09 -19.36 -4.35
C ALA A 503 19.90 -18.64 -5.44
N ARG A 504 19.79 -19.04 -6.71
CA ARG A 504 20.54 -18.47 -7.85
C ARG A 504 19.68 -18.00 -9.01
N ARG A 505 18.37 -17.98 -8.79
CA ARG A 505 17.39 -17.55 -9.78
C ARG A 505 17.07 -16.06 -9.61
N ASP A 506 16.86 -15.36 -10.71
CA ASP A 506 16.25 -14.03 -10.67
C ASP A 506 14.80 -14.12 -10.15
N TRP A 507 14.46 -13.26 -9.19
CA TRP A 507 13.14 -13.16 -8.59
C TRP A 507 12.50 -11.83 -8.96
N PHE A 508 11.32 -11.88 -9.55
CA PHE A 508 10.49 -10.71 -9.86
C PHE A 508 9.20 -10.83 -9.07
N LEU A 509 8.94 -9.87 -8.19
CA LEU A 509 7.80 -9.89 -7.28
C LEU A 509 6.60 -9.20 -7.92
N ALA A 510 5.47 -9.92 -7.97
CA ALA A 510 4.22 -9.37 -8.44
C ALA A 510 3.77 -8.21 -7.53
N SER A 511 2.99 -7.27 -8.07
CA SER A 511 2.54 -6.11 -7.28
C SER A 511 1.79 -6.46 -6.00
N VAL A 512 1.10 -7.60 -5.98
CA VAL A 512 0.38 -8.12 -4.80
C VAL A 512 1.29 -8.74 -3.74
N ASP A 513 2.50 -9.15 -4.13
CA ASP A 513 3.49 -9.82 -3.28
C ASP A 513 4.66 -8.89 -2.89
N ARG A 514 4.58 -7.60 -3.21
CA ARG A 514 5.66 -6.62 -2.91
C ARG A 514 6.01 -6.64 -1.42
N GLY A 515 7.30 -6.84 -1.14
CA GLY A 515 7.82 -6.97 0.23
C GLY A 515 7.70 -8.39 0.82
N ASN A 516 6.97 -9.31 0.20
CA ASN A 516 6.89 -10.71 0.61
C ASN A 516 7.77 -11.56 -0.32
N LEU A 517 8.87 -12.06 0.23
CA LEU A 517 9.71 -12.99 -0.49
C LEU A 517 9.02 -14.37 -0.62
N PRO A 518 9.00 -14.99 -1.81
CA PRO A 518 8.45 -16.33 -2.00
C PRO A 518 9.28 -17.39 -1.26
N SER A 519 8.68 -18.56 -1.04
CA SER A 519 9.35 -19.68 -0.39
C SER A 519 10.65 -20.07 -1.12
N GLY A 520 11.75 -20.21 -0.36
CA GLY A 520 13.07 -20.54 -0.90
C GLY A 520 13.92 -19.33 -1.32
N ALA A 521 13.39 -18.11 -1.25
CA ALA A 521 14.18 -16.91 -1.47
C ALA A 521 15.18 -16.65 -0.31
N PRO A 522 16.32 -15.97 -0.56
CA PRO A 522 17.31 -15.70 0.47
C PRO A 522 16.74 -14.86 1.62
N THR A 523 16.86 -15.37 2.85
CA THR A 523 16.33 -14.72 4.07
C THR A 523 17.18 -13.53 4.54
N ASP A 524 18.35 -13.34 3.95
CA ASP A 524 19.24 -12.22 4.25
C ASP A 524 18.89 -10.94 3.47
N VAL A 525 17.93 -11.00 2.55
CA VAL A 525 17.51 -9.85 1.73
C VAL A 525 16.44 -9.05 2.46
N PRO A 526 16.65 -7.74 2.69
CA PRO A 526 15.62 -6.86 3.24
C PRO A 526 14.39 -6.81 2.33
N SER A 527 13.20 -6.85 2.93
CA SER A 527 11.93 -6.71 2.21
C SER A 527 11.65 -5.28 1.74
N THR A 528 12.28 -4.28 2.37
CA THR A 528 12.05 -2.86 2.13
C THR A 528 13.35 -2.06 2.26
N TYR A 529 13.41 -0.92 1.57
CA TYR A 529 14.47 0.07 1.71
C TYR A 529 13.91 1.47 1.40
N GLY A 530 14.02 2.41 2.34
CA GLY A 530 13.49 3.78 2.14
C GLY A 530 11.98 3.84 1.89
N GLU A 531 11.20 3.01 2.61
CA GLU A 531 9.75 2.76 2.38
C GLU A 531 9.40 2.10 1.03
N GLU A 532 10.37 1.86 0.15
CA GLU A 532 10.15 1.12 -1.09
C GLU A 532 10.23 -0.38 -0.84
N SER A 533 9.24 -1.13 -1.33
CA SER A 533 9.23 -2.59 -1.24
C SER A 533 10.15 -3.22 -2.28
N LEU A 534 10.78 -4.35 -1.93
CA LEU A 534 11.54 -5.14 -2.88
C LEU A 534 10.66 -5.50 -4.08
N HIS A 535 11.18 -5.26 -5.28
CA HIS A 535 10.54 -5.51 -6.57
C HIS A 535 11.25 -6.62 -7.33
N ALA A 536 12.59 -6.64 -7.31
CA ALA A 536 13.37 -7.68 -7.95
C ALA A 536 14.67 -8.01 -7.21
N LEU A 537 15.08 -9.27 -7.29
CA LEU A 537 16.41 -9.76 -6.94
C LEU A 537 17.01 -10.38 -8.19
N ILE A 538 18.10 -9.80 -8.69
CA ILE A 538 18.74 -10.23 -9.94
C ILE A 538 20.15 -10.70 -9.65
N HIS A 539 20.53 -11.86 -10.16
CA HIS A 539 21.88 -12.41 -10.04
C HIS A 539 22.77 -11.87 -11.15
N SER A 540 23.96 -11.42 -10.78
CA SER A 540 24.97 -10.90 -11.71
C SER A 540 26.35 -11.38 -11.29
N GLY A 541 26.70 -12.61 -11.67
CA GLY A 541 27.96 -13.25 -11.23
C GLY A 541 27.96 -13.55 -9.73
N ASP A 542 28.96 -13.07 -9.00
CA ASP A 542 29.06 -13.17 -7.54
C ASP A 542 28.31 -12.05 -6.79
N ARG A 543 27.48 -11.26 -7.51
CA ARG A 543 26.63 -10.20 -6.97
C ARG A 543 25.15 -10.51 -7.06
N ARG A 544 24.40 -9.85 -6.17
CA ARG A 544 22.95 -9.67 -6.29
C ARG A 544 22.64 -8.19 -6.46
N LEU A 545 21.77 -7.88 -7.41
CA LEU A 545 21.18 -6.56 -7.63
C LEU A 545 19.77 -6.58 -7.05
N LEU A 546 19.51 -5.75 -6.04
CA LEU A 546 18.23 -5.67 -5.35
C LEU A 546 17.53 -4.38 -5.78
N VAL A 547 16.34 -4.50 -6.37
CA VAL A 547 15.56 -3.36 -6.85
C VAL A 547 14.41 -3.11 -5.87
N TYR A 548 14.29 -1.91 -5.32
CA TYR A 548 13.22 -1.50 -4.42
C TYR A 548 12.37 -0.42 -5.08
N GLY A 549 11.06 -0.66 -5.19
CA GLY A 549 10.08 0.30 -5.71
C GLY A 549 10.28 0.73 -7.17
N GLY A 550 11.21 0.08 -7.89
CA GLY A 550 11.70 0.57 -9.19
C GLY A 550 12.65 1.78 -9.10
N ARG A 551 12.89 2.31 -7.89
CA ARG A 551 13.69 3.51 -7.64
C ARG A 551 15.11 3.20 -7.17
N TYR A 552 15.24 2.37 -6.14
CA TYR A 552 16.56 2.07 -5.59
C TYR A 552 17.10 0.79 -6.20
N LEU A 553 18.38 0.78 -6.57
CA LEU A 553 19.12 -0.43 -6.93
C LEU A 553 20.33 -0.59 -6.01
N ALA A 554 20.36 -1.67 -5.24
CA ALA A 554 21.49 -2.02 -4.40
C ALA A 554 22.33 -3.15 -5.00
N ILE A 555 23.64 -2.96 -5.07
CA ILE A 555 24.62 -3.99 -5.44
C ILE A 555 25.14 -4.63 -4.16
N THR A 556 25.03 -5.95 -4.04
CA THR A 556 25.42 -6.69 -2.83
C THR A 556 26.33 -7.88 -3.15
N ARG A 557 27.31 -8.14 -2.28
CA ARG A 557 28.20 -9.31 -2.32
C ARG A 557 28.08 -10.05 -0.99
N GLY A 558 27.48 -11.23 -1.00
CA GLY A 558 27.07 -11.88 0.25
C GLY A 558 26.22 -10.91 1.08
N SER A 559 26.43 -10.85 2.39
CA SER A 559 25.69 -9.96 3.30
C SER A 559 26.09 -8.47 3.22
N ARG A 560 27.06 -8.09 2.40
CA ARG A 560 27.57 -6.72 2.30
C ARG A 560 26.89 -5.94 1.16
N ALA A 561 26.34 -4.78 1.49
CA ALA A 561 26.00 -3.76 0.50
C ALA A 561 27.27 -3.08 -0.03
N GLU A 562 27.51 -3.14 -1.33
CA GLU A 562 28.64 -2.46 -1.96
C GLU A 562 28.27 -1.06 -2.39
N ARG A 563 27.09 -0.89 -3.01
CA ARG A 563 26.57 0.38 -3.53
C ARG A 563 25.05 0.38 -3.49
N VAL A 564 24.46 1.57 -3.38
CA VAL A 564 23.04 1.82 -3.57
C VAL A 564 22.91 3.02 -4.51
N PHE A 565 22.05 2.93 -5.51
CA PHE A 565 21.76 4.00 -6.46
C PHE A 565 20.31 4.45 -6.31
N ASP A 566 20.07 5.75 -6.38
CA ASP A 566 18.73 6.33 -6.45
C ASP A 566 18.44 6.77 -7.89
N PHE A 567 17.53 6.05 -8.55
CA PHE A 567 17.10 6.27 -9.93
C PHE A 567 15.94 7.25 -10.06
N GLU A 568 15.55 8.00 -9.03
CA GLU A 568 14.37 8.89 -9.10
C GLU A 568 14.40 9.82 -10.33
N ALA A 569 15.57 10.39 -10.66
CA ALA A 569 15.72 11.26 -11.82
C ALA A 569 15.59 10.55 -13.18
N TYR A 570 15.66 9.21 -13.22
CA TYR A 570 15.51 8.36 -14.42
C TYR A 570 14.08 7.89 -14.64
N ARG A 571 13.19 8.11 -13.67
CA ARG A 571 11.81 7.60 -13.68
C ARG A 571 10.82 8.56 -14.35
N HIS A 572 11.13 9.86 -14.38
CA HIS A 572 10.17 10.89 -14.77
C HIS A 572 10.61 11.59 -16.05
N ALA A 573 9.98 11.23 -17.16
CA ALA A 573 10.18 11.92 -18.43
C ALA A 573 9.91 13.43 -18.29
N PRO A 574 10.64 14.30 -19.01
CA PRO A 574 10.57 15.76 -18.83
C PRO A 574 9.22 16.32 -19.30
N GLU A 575 8.54 15.60 -20.17
CA GLU A 575 7.24 15.97 -20.72
C GLU A 575 6.32 14.77 -20.68
N THR A 576 5.25 14.90 -19.89
CA THR A 576 4.28 13.86 -19.63
C THR A 576 2.89 14.46 -19.72
N ASN A 577 1.91 13.69 -20.19
CA ASN A 577 0.50 14.06 -20.11
C ASN A 577 0.15 14.29 -18.64
N PRO A 578 -0.23 15.52 -18.22
CA PRO A 578 -0.51 15.82 -16.82
C PRO A 578 -1.60 14.91 -16.23
N GLU A 579 -2.58 14.51 -17.04
CA GLU A 579 -3.66 13.62 -16.62
C GLU A 579 -3.16 12.20 -16.29
N MET A 580 -2.05 11.78 -16.88
CA MET A 580 -1.47 10.43 -16.73
C MET A 580 -0.12 10.43 -15.98
N ALA A 581 0.28 11.56 -15.39
CA ALA A 581 1.61 11.75 -14.82
C ALA A 581 1.94 10.71 -13.74
N GLU A 582 0.99 10.45 -12.83
CA GLU A 582 1.15 9.47 -11.75
C GLU A 582 1.45 8.04 -12.26
N PHE A 583 0.88 7.66 -13.40
CA PHE A 583 1.09 6.34 -13.99
C PHE A 583 2.33 6.28 -14.88
N SER A 584 2.85 7.43 -15.30
CA SER A 584 3.87 7.57 -16.34
C SER A 584 5.29 7.56 -15.76
N VAL A 585 5.58 6.51 -15.00
CA VAL A 585 6.83 6.30 -14.27
C VAL A 585 7.65 5.19 -14.94
N GLU A 586 8.95 5.42 -15.08
CA GLU A 586 9.92 4.49 -15.67
C GLU A 586 10.82 3.84 -14.62
N ASP A 587 10.28 2.80 -14.01
CA ASP A 587 10.96 2.00 -13.01
C ASP A 587 12.16 1.24 -13.59
N VAL A 588 13.14 0.96 -12.73
CA VAL A 588 14.16 -0.04 -13.01
C VAL A 588 13.51 -1.42 -13.07
N THR A 589 13.45 -2.02 -14.25
CA THR A 589 12.80 -3.32 -14.46
C THR A 589 13.79 -4.48 -14.53
N TYR A 590 15.03 -4.22 -14.98
CA TYR A 590 16.10 -5.20 -15.01
C TYR A 590 17.48 -4.54 -15.03
N ALA A 591 18.51 -5.26 -14.58
CA ALA A 591 19.88 -4.77 -14.63
C ALA A 591 20.89 -5.92 -14.63
N GLN A 592 22.09 -5.67 -15.16
CA GLN A 592 23.24 -6.58 -15.06
C GLN A 592 24.53 -5.77 -14.85
N LEU A 593 25.47 -6.34 -14.09
CA LEU A 593 26.76 -5.75 -13.77
C LEU A 593 27.88 -6.55 -14.43
N GLU A 594 28.69 -5.91 -15.27
CA GLU A 594 29.84 -6.53 -15.92
C GLU A 594 30.99 -5.53 -16.08
N GLY A 595 32.22 -5.95 -15.77
CA GLY A 595 33.42 -5.13 -15.99
C GLY A 595 33.39 -3.76 -15.29
N GLY A 596 32.68 -3.64 -14.15
CA GLY A 596 32.49 -2.35 -13.46
C GLY A 596 31.44 -1.43 -14.10
N THR A 597 30.72 -1.89 -15.12
CA THR A 597 29.60 -1.18 -15.74
C THR A 597 28.27 -1.80 -15.33
N LEU A 598 27.35 -0.99 -14.81
CA LEU A 598 25.98 -1.36 -14.51
C LEU A 598 25.09 -1.00 -15.71
N TYR A 599 24.52 -2.02 -16.35
CA TYR A 599 23.55 -1.87 -17.43
C TYR A 599 22.15 -1.97 -16.84
N VAL A 600 21.28 -1.01 -17.15
CA VAL A 600 19.95 -0.87 -16.53
C VAL A 600 18.90 -0.69 -17.59
N CYS A 601 17.83 -1.48 -17.51
CA CYS A 601 16.59 -1.31 -18.24
C CYS A 601 15.63 -0.44 -17.42
N ASN A 602 15.18 0.68 -17.98
CA ASN A 602 14.09 1.48 -17.44
C ASN A 602 12.83 1.22 -18.27
N GLY A 603 11.75 0.80 -17.62
CA GLY A 603 10.46 0.48 -18.25
C GLY A 603 9.27 0.88 -17.36
N GLY A 604 8.08 0.99 -17.95
CA GLY A 604 6.90 1.47 -17.22
C GLY A 604 5.59 1.02 -17.86
N GLY A 605 4.48 1.11 -17.13
CA GLY A 605 3.17 0.58 -17.52
C GLY A 605 2.32 1.47 -18.45
N THR A 606 2.79 2.66 -18.82
CA THR A 606 2.01 3.61 -19.65
C THR A 606 2.26 3.50 -21.14
N TYR A 607 1.38 4.08 -21.95
CA TYR A 607 1.63 4.22 -23.38
C TYR A 607 2.76 5.22 -23.65
N ALA A 608 3.60 4.94 -24.63
CA ALA A 608 4.69 5.81 -25.07
C ALA A 608 4.19 7.22 -25.41
N ARG A 609 2.96 7.35 -25.96
CA ARG A 609 2.37 8.66 -26.26
C ARG A 609 2.19 9.55 -25.03
N GLU A 610 1.94 8.98 -23.85
CA GLU A 610 1.74 9.74 -22.60
C GLU A 610 3.03 10.43 -22.15
N VAL A 611 4.19 9.92 -22.59
CA VAL A 611 5.53 10.45 -22.30
C VAL A 611 6.26 10.88 -23.57
N LYS A 612 5.52 11.20 -24.64
CA LYS A 612 6.07 11.67 -25.93
C LYS A 612 7.14 10.77 -26.54
N GLY A 613 6.97 9.46 -26.38
CA GLY A 613 7.90 8.43 -26.85
C GLY A 613 9.20 8.34 -26.05
N LYS A 614 9.31 9.04 -24.91
CA LYS A 614 10.52 9.12 -24.09
C LYS A 614 10.53 8.06 -23.01
N LYS A 615 10.38 6.78 -23.38
CA LYS A 615 10.46 5.66 -22.43
C LYS A 615 11.20 4.45 -22.95
N GLY A 616 11.51 3.51 -22.07
CA GLY A 616 11.96 2.17 -22.46
C GLY A 616 13.43 2.14 -22.90
N PHE A 617 14.32 2.52 -21.99
CA PHE A 617 15.74 2.74 -22.31
C PHE A 617 16.63 1.65 -21.72
N VAL A 618 17.81 1.49 -22.32
CA VAL A 618 18.97 0.89 -21.64
C VAL A 618 19.99 1.97 -21.35
N SER A 619 20.49 2.00 -20.12
CA SER A 619 21.58 2.89 -19.70
C SER A 619 22.77 2.08 -19.22
N ALA A 620 23.98 2.52 -19.56
CA ALA A 620 25.21 2.04 -18.95
C ALA A 620 25.76 3.09 -17.99
N LEU A 621 26.03 2.67 -16.77
CA LEU A 621 26.51 3.50 -15.67
C LEU A 621 27.84 2.95 -15.17
N ASP A 622 28.76 3.83 -14.81
CA ASP A 622 29.92 3.44 -14.03
C ASP A 622 29.44 2.96 -12.65
N ALA A 623 29.66 1.69 -12.32
CA ALA A 623 29.10 1.09 -11.09
C ALA A 623 29.77 1.58 -9.80
N SER A 624 30.86 2.35 -9.89
CA SER A 624 31.54 2.91 -8.73
C SER A 624 31.04 4.30 -8.37
N THR A 625 30.68 5.10 -9.37
CA THR A 625 30.32 6.53 -9.27
C THR A 625 28.89 6.86 -9.66
N GLY A 626 28.20 5.97 -10.37
CA GLY A 626 26.88 6.25 -10.95
C GLY A 626 26.92 7.14 -12.20
N ARG A 627 28.11 7.49 -12.70
CA ARG A 627 28.24 8.34 -13.89
C ARG A 627 27.68 7.65 -15.12
N LEU A 628 26.81 8.33 -15.87
CA LEU A 628 26.32 7.86 -17.16
C LEU A 628 27.46 7.71 -18.18
N LEU A 629 27.59 6.50 -18.71
CA LEU A 629 28.51 6.16 -19.80
C LEU A 629 27.83 6.33 -21.15
N TRP A 630 26.61 5.82 -21.28
CA TRP A 630 25.73 6.02 -22.43
C TRP A 630 24.28 5.66 -22.09
N ARG A 631 23.34 6.13 -22.91
CA ARG A 631 21.92 5.74 -22.91
C ARG A 631 21.46 5.48 -24.34
N SER A 632 20.66 4.42 -24.52
CA SER A 632 20.13 4.02 -25.82
C SER A 632 19.12 5.03 -26.37
N GLU A 633 18.69 4.80 -27.61
CA GLU A 633 17.41 5.36 -28.09
C GLU A 633 16.24 4.87 -27.21
N PRO A 634 15.12 5.61 -27.14
CA PRO A 634 13.92 5.14 -26.46
C PRO A 634 13.26 3.96 -27.20
N LEU A 635 12.35 3.27 -26.51
CA LEU A 635 11.55 2.14 -27.01
C LEU A 635 12.41 0.94 -27.41
N VAL A 636 13.41 0.66 -26.58
CA VAL A 636 14.43 -0.38 -26.79
C VAL A 636 14.42 -1.45 -25.69
N CYS A 637 13.94 -1.12 -24.49
CA CYS A 637 13.87 -2.06 -23.38
C CYS A 637 12.61 -1.89 -22.53
N ASN A 638 11.85 -2.97 -22.35
CA ASN A 638 10.85 -3.12 -21.29
C ASN A 638 10.74 -4.56 -20.77
N ALA A 639 11.75 -5.38 -21.06
CA ALA A 639 11.91 -6.77 -20.64
C ALA A 639 13.31 -6.97 -20.02
N THR A 640 13.63 -8.20 -19.60
CA THR A 640 15.03 -8.57 -19.30
C THR A 640 15.89 -8.52 -20.57
N PHE A 641 17.22 -8.52 -20.42
CA PHE A 641 18.16 -8.55 -21.54
C PHE A 641 19.32 -9.50 -21.25
N VAL A 642 20.01 -9.93 -22.31
CA VAL A 642 21.22 -10.75 -22.18
C VAL A 642 22.45 -10.06 -22.75
N MET A 643 23.58 -10.28 -22.10
CA MET A 643 24.91 -9.94 -22.61
C MET A 643 25.38 -11.03 -23.58
N ALA A 644 25.86 -10.60 -24.75
CA ALA A 644 26.41 -11.46 -25.79
C ALA A 644 27.70 -10.86 -26.36
N GLY A 645 28.80 -11.08 -25.65
CA GLY A 645 30.10 -10.48 -25.98
C GLY A 645 30.02 -8.96 -25.91
N ASP A 646 30.36 -8.28 -27.00
CA ASP A 646 30.32 -6.80 -27.08
C ASP A 646 28.93 -6.22 -27.38
N TYR A 647 27.89 -7.03 -27.25
CA TYR A 647 26.52 -6.67 -27.57
C TYR A 647 25.54 -7.04 -26.45
N LEU A 648 24.40 -6.36 -26.44
CA LEU A 648 23.24 -6.67 -25.63
C LEU A 648 22.10 -7.07 -26.56
N VAL A 649 21.31 -8.08 -26.17
CA VAL A 649 20.03 -8.38 -26.82
C VAL A 649 18.89 -8.01 -25.89
N THR A 650 18.09 -7.04 -26.32
CA THR A 650 17.02 -6.41 -25.55
C THR A 650 15.70 -6.51 -26.31
N GLY A 651 14.61 -6.08 -25.70
CA GLY A 651 13.31 -6.09 -26.35
C GLY A 651 12.38 -5.00 -25.84
N TYR A 652 11.56 -4.50 -26.76
CA TYR A 652 10.51 -3.54 -26.47
C TYR A 652 9.22 -3.91 -27.17
N GLY A 653 8.09 -3.71 -26.49
CA GLY A 653 6.78 -3.88 -27.09
C GLY A 653 5.63 -3.66 -26.11
N PHE A 654 4.55 -3.02 -26.56
CA PHE A 654 3.42 -2.65 -25.71
C PHE A 654 2.15 -2.49 -26.56
N THR A 655 0.96 -2.55 -25.96
CA THR A 655 -0.37 -2.69 -26.62
C THR A 655 -0.58 -1.94 -27.95
N ALA A 656 -0.04 -0.73 -28.10
CA ALA A 656 -0.20 0.11 -29.30
C ALA A 656 1.13 0.45 -30.00
N GLU A 657 2.22 -0.18 -29.60
CA GLU A 657 3.59 0.11 -30.02
C GLU A 657 4.18 -1.11 -30.75
N PRO A 658 5.00 -0.91 -31.79
CA PRO A 658 5.54 -2.04 -32.54
C PRO A 658 6.51 -2.90 -31.72
N ASP A 659 6.30 -4.22 -31.71
CA ASP A 659 7.08 -5.16 -30.90
C ASP A 659 8.36 -5.64 -31.59
N HIS A 660 9.49 -5.52 -30.90
CA HIS A 660 10.81 -5.77 -31.47
C HIS A 660 11.81 -6.35 -30.48
N VAL A 661 12.74 -7.13 -31.02
CA VAL A 661 14.01 -7.50 -30.39
C VAL A 661 15.12 -6.67 -31.01
N PHE A 662 16.03 -6.17 -30.17
CA PHE A 662 17.11 -5.29 -30.58
C PHE A 662 18.46 -5.91 -30.26
N LEU A 663 19.43 -5.66 -31.15
CA LEU A 663 20.84 -5.89 -30.90
C LEU A 663 21.51 -4.54 -30.67
N LEU A 664 22.03 -4.31 -29.46
CA LEU A 664 22.70 -3.07 -29.07
C LEU A 664 24.18 -3.33 -28.94
N ARG A 665 25.01 -2.37 -29.36
CA ARG A 665 26.44 -2.40 -29.07
C ARG A 665 26.69 -1.92 -27.63
N ARG A 666 27.40 -2.73 -26.84
CA ARG A 666 27.67 -2.47 -25.42
C ARG A 666 28.60 -1.27 -25.18
N ALA A 667 29.42 -0.93 -26.16
CA ALA A 667 30.40 0.16 -26.06
C ALA A 667 29.74 1.56 -26.02
N ASP A 668 28.60 1.75 -26.69
CA ASP A 668 27.95 3.06 -26.85
C ASP A 668 26.41 3.03 -26.87
N GLY A 669 25.79 1.87 -26.70
CA GLY A 669 24.34 1.72 -26.67
C GLY A 669 23.65 1.84 -28.02
N LYS A 670 24.41 1.89 -29.13
CA LYS A 670 23.84 2.05 -30.46
C LYS A 670 23.07 0.80 -30.88
N VAL A 671 21.85 0.99 -31.40
CA VAL A 671 21.06 -0.07 -32.02
C VAL A 671 21.70 -0.48 -33.34
N MET A 672 22.16 -1.72 -33.42
CA MET A 672 22.82 -2.30 -34.59
C MET A 672 21.85 -3.06 -35.47
N GLN A 673 20.82 -3.66 -34.87
CA GLN A 673 19.77 -4.38 -35.57
C GLN A 673 18.45 -4.30 -34.79
N LYS A 674 17.35 -4.29 -35.54
CA LYS A 674 15.98 -4.37 -35.04
C LYS A 674 15.25 -5.50 -35.77
N VAL A 675 14.62 -6.41 -35.03
CA VAL A 675 13.89 -7.56 -35.58
C VAL A 675 12.46 -7.55 -35.05
N ALA A 676 11.48 -7.51 -35.96
CA ALA A 676 10.06 -7.52 -35.60
C ALA A 676 9.61 -8.87 -35.06
N ILE A 677 8.73 -8.84 -34.06
CA ILE A 677 8.05 -10.01 -33.48
C ILE A 677 6.54 -9.71 -33.38
N GLU A 678 5.73 -10.72 -33.04
CA GLU A 678 4.26 -10.61 -33.09
C GLU A 678 3.64 -9.98 -31.83
N SER A 679 4.38 -9.95 -30.73
CA SER A 679 3.93 -9.33 -29.47
C SER A 679 5.10 -8.94 -28.58
N GLY A 680 4.81 -8.09 -27.60
CA GLY A 680 5.83 -7.54 -26.70
C GLY A 680 6.62 -8.61 -25.95
N PRO A 681 7.97 -8.48 -25.89
CA PRO A 681 8.81 -9.39 -25.13
C PRO A 681 8.62 -9.17 -23.63
N SER A 682 8.75 -10.24 -22.86
CA SER A 682 8.60 -10.25 -21.39
C SER A 682 9.82 -10.86 -20.69
N LEU A 683 10.48 -11.82 -21.33
CA LEU A 683 11.71 -12.45 -20.85
C LEU A 683 12.67 -12.65 -22.03
N ILE A 684 13.94 -12.29 -21.84
CA ILE A 684 15.05 -12.61 -22.74
C ILE A 684 16.13 -13.29 -21.91
N CYS A 685 16.49 -14.51 -22.26
CA CYS A 685 17.48 -15.29 -21.52
C CYS A 685 18.31 -16.20 -22.45
N TRP A 686 19.40 -16.74 -21.90
CA TRP A 686 20.17 -17.79 -22.56
C TRP A 686 19.51 -19.16 -22.34
N GLU A 687 19.33 -19.93 -23.40
CA GLU A 687 18.85 -21.31 -23.35
C GLU A 687 19.63 -22.15 -24.37
N ASN A 688 20.34 -23.19 -23.89
CA ASN A 688 21.09 -24.12 -24.73
C ASN A 688 22.03 -23.43 -25.75
N GLY A 689 22.73 -22.38 -25.31
CA GLY A 689 23.67 -21.60 -26.15
C GLY A 689 22.99 -20.68 -27.17
N ARG A 690 21.67 -20.52 -27.10
CA ARG A 690 20.88 -19.64 -27.96
C ARG A 690 20.12 -18.62 -27.11
N ILE A 691 19.60 -17.59 -27.78
CA ILE A 691 18.85 -16.53 -27.10
C ILE A 691 17.38 -16.86 -27.21
N LEU A 692 16.75 -17.08 -26.06
CA LEU A 692 15.32 -17.26 -25.95
C LEU A 692 14.65 -15.91 -25.69
N VAL A 693 13.58 -15.64 -26.45
CA VAL A 693 12.71 -14.49 -26.23
C VAL A 693 11.29 -14.99 -26.01
N GLU A 694 10.77 -14.82 -24.80
CA GLU A 694 9.36 -15.08 -24.50
C GLU A 694 8.56 -13.79 -24.64
N ALA A 695 7.57 -13.82 -25.52
CA ALA A 695 6.61 -12.75 -25.75
C ALA A 695 5.19 -13.18 -25.33
N TYR A 696 4.25 -12.24 -25.31
CA TYR A 696 2.88 -12.51 -24.87
C TYR A 696 2.19 -13.62 -25.67
N SER A 697 2.37 -13.66 -26.98
CA SER A 697 1.73 -14.63 -27.87
C SER A 697 2.64 -15.78 -28.30
N ASN A 698 3.95 -15.55 -28.37
CA ASN A 698 4.90 -16.50 -28.96
C ASN A 698 6.19 -16.58 -28.15
N ARG A 699 6.89 -17.70 -28.32
CA ARG A 699 8.26 -17.92 -27.88
C ARG A 699 9.16 -17.99 -29.11
N TYR A 700 10.25 -17.25 -29.11
CA TYR A 700 11.19 -17.15 -30.22
C TYR A 700 12.57 -17.65 -29.81
N LEU A 701 13.24 -18.30 -30.75
CA LEU A 701 14.64 -18.71 -30.59
C LEU A 701 15.50 -17.92 -31.58
N PHE A 702 16.54 -17.28 -31.06
CA PHE A 702 17.48 -16.46 -31.81
C PHE A 702 18.91 -16.99 -31.66
N ASP A 703 19.73 -16.63 -32.65
CA ASP A 703 21.16 -16.91 -32.68
C ASP A 703 21.93 -15.66 -33.14
N LEU A 704 23.19 -15.56 -32.72
CA LEU A 704 24.10 -14.50 -33.15
C LEU A 704 25.10 -15.05 -34.15
N LYS A 705 24.91 -14.69 -35.41
CA LYS A 705 25.81 -15.10 -36.50
C LYS A 705 26.84 -14.01 -36.79
N PRO A 706 28.12 -14.34 -37.01
CA PRO A 706 29.16 -13.36 -37.34
C PRO A 706 28.93 -12.62 -38.67
#